data_AF-A0A6G1SV47-F1
#
_entry.id   AF-A0A6G1SV47-F1
#
_cell.length_a   1.000
_cell.length_b   1.000
_cell.length_c   1.000
_cell.angle_alpha   90.00
_cell.angle_beta   90.00
_cell.angle_gamma   90.00
#
_symmetry.space_group_name_H-M   'P 1'
#
loop_
_entity.id
_entity.type
_entity.pdbx_description
1 polymer ?
#
loop_
_entity_poly.entity_id
_entity_poly.type
_entity_poly.pdbx_seq_one_letter_code
_entity_poly.pdbx_strand_id
1 'polypeptide(L)'
;MRAHRPALGRPRASGLTSPRRGAQEAAMDFEPAYTAEQEEFRSEVRAWLGQHVPDVPHLERDTPENYQRFRQLHRELGARGWLWPTAPVEYGGGGLSVDHMIVVAEELDRYDLPLPPIYDSGGRLGGASVLIWGTEEQKARMMPRIIKGEVVTWQLLTGPEAGSDLAGTTTDAVRDGDEYVINGEKLYIGGSHDVDYLWTIVRTDRDGERHKNLSWFMIPADLPGITIKPMELLGDGAEGVGHSWKNTIYFEDVRVSADDLVGGENNGWQVATTHLELEHGSGGRIGRNRWFEEALQLSLTMKREGKPLIEHDDVRSRMVDLFVRTEVNRLFELRNFWMNRTGTKMTYEGPQSSYFRKIGGLEISQAIMDMVGPYALTNDPEFDPEPWSAGVLHAARYPGAPPRRHHRYPEGDHGAPYRHRARPGGASGGDTPVAPPRRHPGIANVEDDAMDLSLNELQQMLKHSVDDFLARSATRDAILEAETSAAGYSPEMWKIAAEIGWLGMVTPEQYGGTGGSLTDAAVVFEGLGRGPVPGPFFSSGVLSPLIITEAGNEEQRQRYLPSLASGQTVCALAMTEPEWGWGADSVQMQAKPSADGGYVVSGVKVFAFDALAADHLIVPARADGQLVLLMVDTSNVGVEVRRMTGFLTSECVVRLTDVKVPAGDVLEGGQLALERAFLRATPILCAQMVGGAQAVYEMSVEYSRRRRQFSQPIGRFQHVQNHIVQLVNYVDGARWTTFEALWKLDEARPNAEISVHLAKVCASEGYVQATNYAHEVHAGIGVMREYGLTQYTRASRSLYHALGDPQWHRRRLGKLLPQTADEAIPA
;
A
#
# COMPACT_ATOMS: atom_id res chain seq x y z
N MET A 1 -24.68 -21.44 -72.26
CA MET A 1 -25.20 -21.99 -70.99
C MET A 1 -24.24 -21.64 -69.87
N ARG A 2 -24.77 -20.98 -68.83
CA ARG A 2 -24.32 -20.91 -67.41
C ARG A 2 -22.85 -21.17 -67.06
N ALA A 3 -22.24 -20.23 -66.33
CA ALA A 3 -21.79 -20.47 -64.96
C ALA A 3 -21.50 -19.13 -64.24
N HIS A 4 -22.08 -18.97 -63.06
CA HIS A 4 -22.08 -17.76 -62.23
C HIS A 4 -20.72 -17.48 -61.54
N ARG A 5 -20.35 -16.19 -61.45
CA ARG A 5 -19.53 -15.61 -60.37
C ARG A 5 -20.41 -15.24 -59.18
N PRO A 6 -19.87 -15.25 -57.93
CA PRO A 6 -19.54 -13.99 -57.23
C PRO A 6 -18.21 -14.08 -56.45
N ALA A 7 -17.31 -13.10 -56.51
CA ALA A 7 -17.18 -11.85 -55.73
C ALA A 7 -16.14 -11.98 -54.58
N LEU A 8 -15.15 -11.09 -54.62
CA LEU A 8 -13.95 -11.03 -53.78
C LEU A 8 -14.27 -10.47 -52.38
N GLY A 9 -13.82 -11.17 -51.33
CA GLY A 9 -13.66 -10.66 -49.96
C GLY A 9 -12.17 -10.55 -49.59
N ARG A 10 -11.78 -9.42 -49.01
CA ARG A 10 -10.42 -9.12 -48.51
C ARG A 10 -10.02 -10.06 -47.35
N PRO A 11 -8.77 -10.53 -47.25
CA PRO A 11 -8.31 -11.24 -46.06
C PRO A 11 -8.07 -10.25 -44.91
N ARG A 12 -8.61 -10.57 -43.72
CA ARG A 12 -8.23 -9.95 -42.44
C ARG A 12 -6.80 -10.37 -42.08
N ALA A 13 -5.97 -9.41 -41.68
CA ALA A 13 -4.67 -9.66 -41.08
C ALA A 13 -4.88 -10.40 -39.74
N SER A 14 -4.41 -11.64 -39.68
CA SER A 14 -4.33 -12.46 -38.47
C SER A 14 -3.17 -11.97 -37.61
N GLY A 15 -3.43 -11.84 -36.30
CA GLY A 15 -2.49 -11.39 -35.29
C GLY A 15 -1.19 -12.20 -35.27
N LEU A 16 -0.08 -11.47 -35.22
CA LEU A 16 1.21 -11.98 -34.81
C LEU A 16 1.19 -12.13 -33.28
N THR A 17 0.88 -13.33 -32.81
CA THR A 17 1.22 -13.75 -31.45
C THR A 17 2.75 -13.85 -31.36
N SER A 18 3.36 -12.97 -30.59
CA SER A 18 4.77 -13.05 -30.21
C SER A 18 5.02 -14.37 -29.46
N PRO A 19 6.15 -15.07 -29.68
CA PRO A 19 6.49 -16.26 -28.89
C PRO A 19 6.71 -15.84 -27.43
N ARG A 20 6.17 -16.62 -26.48
CA ARG A 20 6.54 -16.54 -25.06
C ARG A 20 8.08 -16.61 -24.97
N ARG A 21 8.71 -15.53 -24.54
CA ARG A 21 10.13 -15.52 -24.13
C ARG A 21 10.32 -16.62 -23.08
N GLY A 22 11.42 -17.36 -23.15
CA GLY A 22 11.78 -18.33 -22.11
C GLY A 22 11.80 -17.64 -20.76
N ALA A 23 11.34 -18.34 -19.73
CA ALA A 23 11.21 -17.86 -18.36
C ALA A 23 12.52 -17.18 -17.88
N GLN A 24 12.56 -15.85 -17.95
CA GLN A 24 13.26 -15.06 -16.94
C GLN A 24 12.42 -15.20 -15.68
N GLU A 25 13.03 -15.58 -14.55
CA GLU A 25 12.35 -15.57 -13.25
C GLU A 25 11.70 -14.19 -13.05
N ALA A 26 10.37 -14.18 -12.96
CA ALA A 26 9.59 -12.98 -12.75
C ALA A 26 10.09 -12.28 -11.48
N ALA A 27 10.35 -10.98 -11.59
CA ALA A 27 11.18 -10.31 -10.61
C ALA A 27 10.46 -9.85 -9.34
N MET A 28 9.16 -9.60 -9.48
CA MET A 28 8.17 -9.46 -8.41
C MET A 28 6.84 -9.97 -8.98
N ASP A 29 5.96 -10.48 -8.14
CA ASP A 29 4.59 -10.87 -8.49
C ASP A 29 3.62 -10.30 -7.46
N PHE A 30 2.66 -9.50 -7.93
CA PHE A 30 1.64 -8.86 -7.09
C PHE A 30 0.30 -9.62 -7.14
N GLU A 31 0.21 -10.70 -7.91
CA GLU A 31 -0.99 -11.54 -7.98
C GLU A 31 -0.83 -12.80 -7.12
N PRO A 32 -1.81 -13.11 -6.27
CA PRO A 32 -1.87 -14.41 -5.61
C PRO A 32 -2.09 -15.51 -6.66
N ALA A 33 -1.10 -16.37 -6.87
CA ALA A 33 -1.27 -17.59 -7.63
C ALA A 33 -1.80 -18.71 -6.70
N TYR A 34 -2.90 -19.34 -7.10
CA TYR A 34 -3.50 -20.46 -6.38
C TYR A 34 -3.22 -21.78 -7.12
N THR A 35 -2.82 -22.81 -6.39
CA THR A 35 -2.63 -24.15 -6.95
C THR A 35 -3.98 -24.77 -7.35
N ALA A 36 -3.96 -25.82 -8.19
CA ALA A 36 -5.19 -26.53 -8.55
C ALA A 36 -5.95 -27.09 -7.33
N GLU A 37 -5.22 -27.53 -6.30
CA GLU A 37 -5.78 -27.97 -5.03
C GLU A 37 -6.45 -26.81 -4.27
N GLN A 38 -5.83 -25.63 -4.25
CA GLN A 38 -6.40 -24.44 -3.62
C GLN A 38 -7.64 -23.93 -4.36
N GLU A 39 -7.69 -24.04 -5.69
CA GLU A 39 -8.89 -23.70 -6.49
C GLU A 39 -10.02 -24.72 -6.33
N GLU A 40 -9.69 -25.99 -6.15
CA GLU A 40 -10.67 -27.02 -5.77
C GLU A 40 -11.24 -26.73 -4.38
N PHE A 41 -10.36 -26.42 -3.41
CA PHE A 41 -10.77 -25.99 -2.07
C PHE A 41 -11.61 -24.71 -2.09
N ARG A 42 -11.25 -23.72 -2.91
CA ARG A 42 -12.05 -22.51 -3.13
C ARG A 42 -13.45 -22.84 -3.62
N SER A 43 -13.56 -23.78 -4.55
CA SER A 43 -14.85 -24.22 -5.09
C SER A 43 -15.69 -24.93 -4.02
N GLU A 44 -15.06 -25.74 -3.16
CA GLU A 44 -15.70 -26.36 -2.00
C GLU A 44 -16.23 -25.30 -1.01
N VAL A 45 -15.35 -24.38 -0.57
CA VAL A 45 -15.70 -23.30 0.36
C VAL A 45 -16.84 -22.46 -0.20
N ARG A 46 -16.75 -22.05 -1.48
CA ARG A 46 -17.79 -21.27 -2.15
C ARG A 46 -19.14 -21.98 -2.16
N ALA A 47 -19.15 -23.25 -2.57
CA ALA A 47 -20.37 -24.05 -2.65
C ALA A 47 -21.00 -24.24 -1.26
N TRP A 48 -20.15 -24.41 -0.24
CA TRP A 48 -20.59 -24.56 1.14
C TRP A 48 -21.17 -23.26 1.70
N LEU A 49 -20.44 -22.14 1.57
CA LEU A 49 -20.89 -20.83 2.04
C LEU A 49 -22.21 -20.42 1.39
N GLY A 50 -22.40 -20.69 0.09
CA GLY A 50 -23.66 -20.39 -0.61
C GLY A 50 -24.88 -21.13 -0.08
N GLN A 51 -24.69 -22.19 0.73
CA GLN A 51 -25.78 -22.94 1.37
C GLN A 51 -25.96 -22.60 2.86
N HIS A 52 -24.91 -22.10 3.52
CA HIS A 52 -24.88 -21.98 5.00
C HIS A 52 -24.83 -20.53 5.48
N VAL A 53 -24.37 -19.58 4.66
CA VAL A 53 -24.41 -18.16 5.02
C VAL A 53 -25.87 -17.70 5.11
N PRO A 54 -26.32 -17.15 6.26
CA PRO A 54 -27.66 -16.61 6.37
C PRO A 54 -27.88 -15.45 5.39
N ASP A 55 -28.93 -15.54 4.57
CA ASP A 55 -29.38 -14.44 3.71
C ASP A 55 -30.05 -13.37 4.57
N VAL A 56 -29.23 -12.45 5.08
CA VAL A 56 -29.62 -11.38 6.00
C VAL A 56 -28.95 -10.08 5.54
N PRO A 57 -29.72 -9.01 5.29
CA PRO A 57 -29.17 -7.71 4.97
C PRO A 57 -28.13 -7.28 6.01
N HIS A 58 -27.04 -6.63 5.57
CA HIS A 58 -25.93 -6.25 6.45
C HIS A 58 -26.38 -5.51 7.72
N LEU A 59 -27.37 -4.62 7.59
CA LEU A 59 -27.95 -3.83 8.69
C LEU A 59 -28.71 -4.64 9.74
N GLU A 60 -29.16 -5.85 9.42
CA GLU A 60 -30.04 -6.66 10.27
C GLU A 60 -29.31 -7.81 10.96
N ARG A 61 -28.00 -7.96 10.70
CA ARG A 61 -27.19 -9.08 11.21
C ARG A 61 -27.08 -9.11 12.72
N ASP A 62 -27.17 -7.95 13.36
CA ASP A 62 -26.95 -7.73 14.79
C ASP A 62 -28.25 -7.80 15.62
N THR A 63 -29.37 -8.19 15.02
CA THR A 63 -30.57 -8.52 15.81
C THR A 63 -30.31 -9.79 16.62
N PRO A 64 -30.87 -9.96 17.84
CA PRO A 64 -30.64 -11.16 18.65
C PRO A 64 -30.90 -12.47 17.89
N GLU A 65 -31.93 -12.50 17.04
CA GLU A 65 -32.25 -13.67 16.22
C GLU A 65 -31.20 -13.92 15.12
N ASN A 66 -30.83 -12.89 14.34
CA ASN A 66 -29.85 -13.06 13.28
C ASN A 66 -28.44 -13.31 13.83
N TYR A 67 -28.07 -12.70 14.95
CA TYR A 67 -26.82 -12.98 15.64
C TYR A 67 -26.69 -14.46 15.99
N GLN A 68 -27.76 -15.10 16.49
CA GLN A 68 -27.74 -16.54 16.76
C GLN A 68 -27.56 -17.38 15.48
N ARG A 69 -28.09 -16.95 14.34
CA ARG A 69 -27.84 -17.60 13.04
C ARG A 69 -26.37 -17.46 12.62
N PHE A 70 -25.75 -16.30 12.78
CA PHE A 70 -24.31 -16.12 12.52
C PHE A 70 -23.44 -16.83 13.56
N ARG A 71 -23.89 -16.96 14.81
CA ARG A 71 -23.24 -17.77 15.85
C ARG A 71 -23.31 -19.26 15.52
N GLN A 72 -24.38 -19.72 14.88
CA GLN A 72 -24.45 -21.07 14.32
C GLN A 72 -23.43 -21.24 13.17
N LEU A 73 -23.40 -20.32 12.20
CA LEU A 73 -22.40 -20.32 11.12
C LEU A 73 -20.97 -20.35 11.68
N HIS A 74 -20.68 -19.56 12.72
CA HIS A 74 -19.40 -19.54 13.44
C HIS A 74 -18.99 -20.94 13.93
N ARG A 75 -19.91 -21.67 14.58
CA ARG A 75 -19.66 -23.04 15.05
C ARG A 75 -19.50 -24.04 13.90
N GLU A 76 -20.27 -23.88 12.82
CA GLU A 76 -20.20 -24.75 11.64
C GLU A 76 -18.87 -24.60 10.89
N LEU A 77 -18.34 -23.37 10.80
CA LEU A 77 -16.97 -23.11 10.34
C LEU A 77 -15.95 -23.77 11.27
N GLY A 78 -16.16 -23.67 12.59
CA GLY A 78 -15.29 -24.30 13.59
C GLY A 78 -15.25 -25.83 13.46
N ALA A 79 -16.40 -26.46 13.26
CA ALA A 79 -16.52 -27.91 13.07
C ALA A 79 -15.80 -28.42 11.81
N ARG A 80 -15.63 -27.56 10.79
CA ARG A 80 -14.86 -27.85 9.56
C ARG A 80 -13.37 -27.51 9.68
N GLY A 81 -12.97 -26.87 10.77
CA GLY A 81 -11.62 -26.31 10.91
C GLY A 81 -11.40 -25.04 10.08
N TRP A 82 -12.45 -24.41 9.54
CA TRP A 82 -12.36 -23.18 8.73
C TRP A 82 -12.45 -21.90 9.54
N LEU A 83 -12.89 -21.97 10.80
CA LEU A 83 -12.97 -20.79 11.67
C LEU A 83 -11.59 -20.25 12.05
N TRP A 84 -10.67 -21.15 12.37
CA TRP A 84 -9.25 -20.87 12.58
C TRP A 84 -8.42 -21.84 11.74
N PRO A 85 -8.32 -21.60 10.42
CA PRO A 85 -7.75 -22.54 9.46
C PRO A 85 -6.36 -23.04 9.84
N THR A 86 -5.49 -22.14 10.29
CA THR A 86 -4.08 -22.42 10.61
C THR A 86 -3.86 -22.96 12.03
N ALA A 87 -4.92 -23.04 12.85
CA ALA A 87 -4.77 -23.51 14.23
C ALA A 87 -4.47 -25.02 14.29
N PRO A 88 -3.74 -25.51 15.31
CA PRO A 88 -3.32 -26.90 15.39
C PRO A 88 -4.50 -27.88 15.47
N VAL A 89 -4.41 -28.99 14.73
CA VAL A 89 -5.45 -30.04 14.67
C VAL A 89 -5.71 -30.70 16.02
N GLU A 90 -4.69 -30.80 16.88
CA GLU A 90 -4.79 -31.37 18.23
C GLU A 90 -5.73 -30.57 19.16
N TYR A 91 -5.92 -29.28 18.88
CA TYR A 91 -6.90 -28.43 19.56
C TYR A 91 -8.19 -28.24 18.75
N GLY A 92 -8.39 -29.01 17.66
CA GLY A 92 -9.57 -28.94 16.81
C GLY A 92 -9.52 -27.89 15.71
N GLY A 93 -8.34 -27.34 15.39
CA GLY A 93 -8.13 -26.42 14.27
C GLY A 93 -8.06 -27.12 12.92
N GLY A 94 -8.01 -26.33 11.85
CA GLY A 94 -7.97 -26.87 10.49
C GLY A 94 -6.62 -27.50 10.11
N GLY A 95 -5.52 -27.09 10.74
CA GLY A 95 -4.17 -27.47 10.29
C GLY A 95 -3.87 -27.08 8.85
N LEU A 96 -4.61 -26.11 8.31
CA LEU A 96 -4.53 -25.65 6.92
C LEU A 96 -3.39 -24.63 6.76
N SER A 97 -2.93 -24.46 5.52
CA SER A 97 -1.92 -23.44 5.23
C SER A 97 -2.51 -22.02 5.28
N VAL A 98 -1.64 -21.01 5.33
CA VAL A 98 -2.03 -19.59 5.21
C VAL A 98 -2.83 -19.34 3.93
N ASP A 99 -2.53 -20.01 2.82
CA ASP A 99 -3.27 -19.86 1.57
C ASP A 99 -4.72 -20.32 1.66
N HIS A 100 -4.95 -21.46 2.31
CA HIS A 100 -6.30 -21.95 2.56
C HIS A 100 -7.08 -20.98 3.46
N MET A 101 -6.43 -20.37 4.45
CA MET A 101 -7.05 -19.33 5.28
C MET A 101 -7.52 -18.13 4.44
N ILE A 102 -6.72 -17.70 3.46
CA ILE A 102 -7.08 -16.60 2.55
C ILE A 102 -8.25 -16.99 1.68
N VAL A 103 -8.23 -18.19 1.09
CA VAL A 103 -9.34 -18.69 0.28
C VAL A 103 -10.65 -18.61 1.08
N VAL A 104 -10.65 -19.05 2.35
CA VAL A 104 -11.81 -18.92 3.24
C VAL A 104 -12.18 -17.45 3.47
N ALA A 105 -11.21 -16.58 3.75
CA ALA A 105 -11.45 -15.17 4.00
C ALA A 105 -12.00 -14.41 2.77
N GLU A 106 -11.48 -14.67 1.56
CA GLU A 106 -11.95 -14.08 0.30
C GLU A 106 -13.35 -14.57 -0.06
N GLU A 107 -13.65 -15.86 0.13
CA GLU A 107 -14.99 -16.37 -0.14
C GLU A 107 -16.03 -15.89 0.89
N LEU A 108 -15.62 -15.64 2.16
CA LEU A 108 -16.46 -14.94 3.15
C LEU A 108 -16.66 -13.45 2.81
N ASP A 109 -15.63 -12.79 2.28
CA ASP A 109 -15.70 -11.37 1.88
C ASP A 109 -16.73 -11.14 0.77
N ARG A 110 -17.01 -12.14 -0.08
CA ARG A 110 -18.11 -12.09 -1.07
C ARG A 110 -19.49 -11.91 -0.44
N TYR A 111 -19.63 -12.28 0.83
CA TYR A 111 -20.85 -12.09 1.62
C TYR A 111 -20.72 -10.91 2.60
N ASP A 112 -19.72 -10.05 2.46
CA ASP A 112 -19.42 -8.98 3.41
C ASP A 112 -19.20 -9.50 4.85
N LEU A 113 -18.62 -10.69 5.00
CA LEU A 113 -18.33 -11.28 6.31
C LEU A 113 -16.83 -11.32 6.58
N PRO A 114 -16.39 -10.93 7.79
CA PRO A 114 -15.01 -11.20 8.22
C PRO A 114 -14.83 -12.68 8.56
N LEU A 115 -13.58 -13.08 8.75
CA LEU A 115 -13.21 -14.32 9.43
C LEU A 115 -12.59 -13.94 10.79
N PRO A 116 -13.22 -14.26 11.93
CA PRO A 116 -14.51 -14.96 12.10
C PRO A 116 -15.74 -14.13 11.68
N PRO A 117 -16.89 -14.76 11.33
CA PRO A 117 -18.10 -14.07 10.84
C PRO A 117 -18.88 -13.28 11.92
N ILE A 118 -18.43 -13.31 13.17
CA ILE A 118 -18.97 -12.52 14.28
C ILE A 118 -17.81 -11.86 15.03
N TYR A 119 -18.12 -10.91 15.90
CA TYR A 119 -17.10 -10.31 16.75
C TYR A 119 -16.60 -11.29 17.83
N ASP A 120 -15.36 -11.76 17.69
CA ASP A 120 -14.63 -12.59 18.66
C ASP A 120 -13.14 -12.15 18.72
N SER A 121 -12.90 -10.97 19.30
CA SER A 121 -11.56 -10.36 19.36
C SER A 121 -10.60 -11.14 20.26
N GLY A 122 -11.10 -11.67 21.37
CA GLY A 122 -10.31 -12.52 22.26
C GLY A 122 -9.93 -13.85 21.60
N GLY A 123 -10.76 -14.39 20.71
CA GLY A 123 -10.51 -15.68 20.09
C GLY A 123 -9.41 -15.54 19.05
N ARG A 124 -9.51 -14.46 18.27
CA ARG A 124 -8.51 -14.09 17.26
C ARG A 124 -7.13 -13.79 17.85
N LEU A 125 -7.08 -12.98 18.90
CA LEU A 125 -5.83 -12.42 19.42
C LEU A 125 -5.35 -13.14 20.69
N GLY A 126 -6.28 -13.42 21.60
CA GLY A 126 -6.03 -14.18 22.82
C GLY A 126 -5.77 -15.66 22.55
N GLY A 127 -6.44 -16.28 21.58
CA GLY A 127 -6.18 -17.68 21.20
C GLY A 127 -4.72 -17.93 20.81
N ALA A 128 -4.13 -17.07 19.97
CA ALA A 128 -2.72 -17.14 19.61
C ALA A 128 -1.80 -16.93 20.82
N SER A 129 -2.18 -16.01 21.71
CA SER A 129 -1.43 -15.76 22.95
C SER A 129 -1.46 -16.95 23.90
N VAL A 130 -2.59 -17.65 24.04
CA VAL A 130 -2.73 -18.88 24.84
C VAL A 130 -1.91 -20.03 24.25
N LEU A 131 -1.87 -20.18 22.92
CA LEU A 131 -1.04 -21.20 22.28
C LEU A 131 0.46 -21.05 22.58
N ILE A 132 0.93 -19.80 22.72
CA ILE A 132 2.35 -19.48 22.97
C ILE A 132 2.66 -19.49 24.47
N TRP A 133 1.82 -18.84 25.28
CA TRP A 133 2.11 -18.53 26.69
C TRP A 133 1.33 -19.38 27.70
N GLY A 134 0.31 -20.11 27.26
CA GLY A 134 -0.49 -20.99 28.13
C GLY A 134 0.25 -22.27 28.50
N THR A 135 -0.10 -22.86 29.65
CA THR A 135 0.31 -24.23 29.99
C THR A 135 -0.44 -25.25 29.13
N GLU A 136 0.03 -26.50 29.08
CA GLU A 136 -0.65 -27.55 28.32
C GLU A 136 -2.08 -27.81 28.85
N GLU A 137 -2.29 -27.70 30.17
CA GLU A 137 -3.62 -27.81 30.78
C GLU A 137 -4.53 -26.65 30.35
N GLN A 138 -4.00 -25.42 30.30
CA GLN A 138 -4.73 -24.26 29.81
C GLN A 138 -5.09 -24.42 28.34
N LYS A 139 -4.15 -24.87 27.49
CA LYS A 139 -4.39 -25.10 26.07
C LYS A 139 -5.47 -26.16 25.86
N ALA A 140 -5.36 -27.30 26.53
CA ALA A 140 -6.33 -28.39 26.44
C ALA A 140 -7.75 -27.98 26.89
N ARG A 141 -7.84 -27.10 27.91
CA ARG A 141 -9.13 -26.59 28.43
C ARG A 141 -9.74 -25.50 27.56
N MET A 142 -8.94 -24.53 27.11
CA MET A 142 -9.44 -23.30 26.47
C MET A 142 -9.51 -23.42 24.95
N MET A 143 -8.47 -23.97 24.31
CA MET A 143 -8.31 -23.88 22.86
C MET A 143 -9.39 -24.61 22.07
N PRO A 144 -9.81 -25.84 22.41
CA PRO A 144 -10.88 -26.52 21.67
C PRO A 144 -12.18 -25.74 21.61
N ARG A 145 -12.52 -25.03 22.70
CA ARG A 145 -13.77 -24.26 22.80
C ARG A 145 -13.70 -22.99 21.95
N ILE A 146 -12.56 -22.30 21.99
CA ILE A 146 -12.32 -21.09 21.16
C ILE A 146 -12.26 -21.49 19.67
N ILE A 147 -11.50 -22.53 19.35
CA ILE A 147 -11.22 -22.91 17.97
C ILE A 147 -12.47 -23.45 17.25
N LYS A 148 -13.32 -24.19 17.96
CA LYS A 148 -14.58 -24.68 17.40
C LYS A 148 -15.70 -23.62 17.41
N GLY A 149 -15.41 -22.42 17.91
CA GLY A 149 -16.38 -21.35 18.03
C GLY A 149 -17.49 -21.62 19.05
N GLU A 150 -17.25 -22.53 20.01
CA GLU A 150 -18.19 -22.88 21.08
C GLU A 150 -18.37 -21.74 22.07
N VAL A 151 -17.31 -20.93 22.26
CA VAL A 151 -17.29 -19.73 23.12
C VAL A 151 -17.04 -18.45 22.32
N VAL A 152 -17.50 -17.29 22.80
CA VAL A 152 -17.16 -15.95 22.33
C VAL A 152 -16.27 -15.33 23.39
N THR A 153 -15.20 -14.67 22.96
CA THR A 153 -14.29 -14.01 23.88
C THR A 153 -14.04 -12.57 23.49
N TRP A 154 -14.08 -11.67 24.45
CA TRP A 154 -13.85 -10.25 24.24
C TRP A 154 -12.50 -9.83 24.79
N GLN A 155 -11.81 -8.99 24.03
CA GLN A 155 -10.61 -8.33 24.49
C GLN A 155 -10.94 -7.05 25.27
N LEU A 156 -10.30 -6.87 26.43
CA LEU A 156 -10.45 -5.69 27.27
C LEU A 156 -9.08 -5.09 27.60
N LEU A 157 -8.76 -3.95 26.98
CA LEU A 157 -7.48 -3.27 27.18
C LEU A 157 -7.63 -1.94 27.91
N THR A 158 -8.40 -1.03 27.31
CA THR A 158 -8.47 0.37 27.72
C THR A 158 -9.18 0.55 29.06
N GLY A 159 -8.47 1.15 30.02
CA GLY A 159 -9.05 1.70 31.25
C GLY A 159 -9.33 3.20 31.12
N PRO A 160 -10.21 3.78 31.96
CA PRO A 160 -10.53 5.22 31.97
C PRO A 160 -9.31 6.16 32.00
N GLU A 161 -8.27 5.75 32.71
CA GLU A 161 -7.07 6.51 33.00
C GLU A 161 -5.91 6.29 32.03
N ALA A 162 -5.94 5.19 31.26
CA ALA A 162 -4.79 4.70 30.52
C ALA A 162 -4.82 5.08 29.02
N GLY A 163 -6.02 5.30 28.45
CA GLY A 163 -6.16 5.56 27.01
C GLY A 163 -5.51 4.46 26.18
N SER A 164 -4.60 4.84 25.27
CA SER A 164 -3.80 3.90 24.45
C SER A 164 -2.51 3.41 25.14
N ASP A 165 -2.15 3.92 26.32
CA ASP A 165 -1.00 3.42 27.10
C ASP A 165 -1.41 2.19 27.89
N LEU A 166 -1.35 1.02 27.27
CA LEU A 166 -1.77 -0.24 27.89
C LEU A 166 -1.07 -0.53 29.23
N ALA A 167 0.18 -0.10 29.37
CA ALA A 167 0.96 -0.30 30.59
C ALA A 167 0.48 0.56 31.77
N GLY A 168 -0.32 1.59 31.50
CA GLY A 168 -0.88 2.51 32.48
C GLY A 168 -2.17 2.02 33.15
N THR A 169 -2.62 0.79 32.89
CA THR A 169 -3.88 0.28 33.44
C THR A 169 -3.89 0.27 34.98
N THR A 170 -5.04 0.62 35.57
CA THR A 170 -5.24 0.55 37.02
C THR A 170 -6.17 -0.57 37.48
N THR A 171 -6.68 -1.39 36.57
CA THR A 171 -7.40 -2.62 36.94
C THR A 171 -6.45 -3.52 37.72
N ASP A 172 -6.73 -3.71 39.01
CA ASP A 172 -5.86 -4.43 39.93
C ASP A 172 -6.35 -5.86 40.14
N ALA A 173 -5.41 -6.79 40.31
CA ALA A 173 -5.66 -8.15 40.71
C ALA A 173 -4.79 -8.49 41.92
N VAL A 174 -5.42 -8.81 43.06
CA VAL A 174 -4.72 -9.18 44.30
C VAL A 174 -4.86 -10.68 44.51
N ARG A 175 -3.73 -11.38 44.63
CA ARG A 175 -3.70 -12.82 44.87
C ARG A 175 -4.27 -13.15 46.25
N ASP A 176 -5.25 -14.04 46.30
CA ASP A 176 -5.89 -14.56 47.52
C ASP A 176 -6.03 -16.09 47.41
N GLY A 177 -5.00 -16.81 47.88
CA GLY A 177 -4.96 -18.27 47.80
C GLY A 177 -4.68 -18.79 46.39
N ASP A 178 -5.61 -19.56 45.85
CA ASP A 178 -5.65 -20.10 44.48
C ASP A 178 -6.48 -19.23 43.53
N GLU A 179 -6.92 -18.06 43.98
CA GLU A 179 -7.69 -17.09 43.20
C GLU A 179 -7.02 -15.71 43.21
N TYR A 180 -7.49 -14.85 42.32
CA TYR A 180 -7.21 -13.42 42.28
C TYR A 180 -8.51 -12.65 42.47
N VAL A 181 -8.49 -11.62 43.31
CA VAL A 181 -9.59 -10.66 43.44
C VAL A 181 -9.30 -9.47 42.52
N ILE A 182 -10.10 -9.34 41.47
CA ILE A 182 -9.95 -8.32 40.43
C ILE A 182 -10.92 -7.17 40.68
N ASN A 183 -10.39 -5.95 40.65
CA ASN A 183 -11.15 -4.71 40.82
C ASN A 183 -10.72 -3.68 39.78
N GLY A 184 -11.69 -3.01 39.14
CA GLY A 184 -11.44 -1.92 38.21
C GLY A 184 -12.46 -1.80 37.10
N GLU A 185 -12.11 -1.02 36.08
CA GLU A 185 -13.00 -0.69 34.97
C GLU A 185 -12.27 -0.78 33.63
N LYS A 186 -12.98 -1.26 32.59
CA LYS A 186 -12.52 -1.28 31.20
C LYS A 186 -13.57 -0.65 30.30
N LEU A 187 -13.15 0.16 29.35
CA LEU A 187 -14.00 0.98 28.48
C LEU A 187 -13.82 0.61 27.00
N TYR A 188 -14.80 0.99 26.17
CA TYR A 188 -14.76 0.83 24.70
C TYR A 188 -14.66 -0.62 24.22
N ILE A 189 -15.21 -1.57 25.01
CA ILE A 189 -15.13 -3.00 24.71
C ILE A 189 -16.12 -3.34 23.60
N GLY A 190 -15.64 -3.99 22.54
CA GLY A 190 -16.50 -4.39 21.41
C GLY A 190 -17.46 -5.52 21.78
N GLY A 191 -18.53 -5.64 20.97
CA GLY A 191 -19.53 -6.71 21.09
C GLY A 191 -20.90 -6.20 21.50
N SER A 192 -21.95 -6.73 20.86
CA SER A 192 -23.35 -6.32 21.00
C SER A 192 -24.21 -7.36 21.72
N HIS A 193 -23.67 -8.56 21.95
CA HIS A 193 -24.38 -9.75 22.45
C HIS A 193 -23.62 -10.44 23.58
N ASP A 194 -24.08 -11.62 24.00
CA ASP A 194 -23.47 -12.36 25.11
C ASP A 194 -22.01 -12.74 24.83
N VAL A 195 -21.21 -12.75 25.89
CA VAL A 195 -19.80 -13.13 25.89
C VAL A 195 -19.58 -14.24 26.92
N ASP A 196 -18.73 -15.20 26.60
CA ASP A 196 -18.39 -16.30 27.50
C ASP A 196 -17.14 -15.99 28.34
N TYR A 197 -16.14 -15.31 27.76
CA TYR A 197 -14.89 -14.95 28.43
C TYR A 197 -14.38 -13.53 28.11
N LEU A 198 -13.71 -12.92 29.07
CA LEU A 198 -13.06 -11.62 29.00
C LEU A 198 -11.54 -11.80 29.07
N TRP A 199 -10.85 -11.47 27.97
CA TRP A 199 -9.40 -11.51 27.82
C TRP A 199 -8.80 -10.14 28.17
N THR A 200 -8.16 -10.02 29.33
CA THR A 200 -7.74 -8.71 29.86
C THR A 200 -6.38 -8.72 30.53
N ILE A 201 -5.67 -7.59 30.39
CA ILE A 201 -4.50 -7.26 31.18
C ILE A 201 -4.90 -6.53 32.46
N VAL A 202 -4.23 -6.88 33.56
CA VAL A 202 -4.44 -6.31 34.91
C VAL A 202 -3.08 -6.07 35.58
N ARG A 203 -3.05 -5.23 36.60
CA ARG A 203 -1.90 -4.98 37.46
C ARG A 203 -1.93 -5.93 38.65
N THR A 204 -0.93 -6.80 38.76
CA THR A 204 -0.77 -7.76 39.86
C THR A 204 0.26 -7.31 40.89
N ASP A 205 1.14 -6.37 40.53
CA ASP A 205 2.07 -5.73 41.45
C ASP A 205 1.91 -4.20 41.37
N ARG A 206 1.54 -3.59 42.50
CA ARG A 206 1.30 -2.13 42.56
C ARG A 206 2.61 -1.34 42.69
N ASP A 207 3.61 -1.94 43.32
CA ASP A 207 4.90 -1.31 43.61
C ASP A 207 5.98 -1.72 42.59
N GLY A 208 5.65 -2.68 41.72
CA GLY A 208 6.51 -3.22 40.68
C GLY A 208 6.89 -2.22 39.59
N GLU A 209 8.01 -2.49 38.92
CA GLU A 209 8.48 -1.70 37.78
C GLU A 209 7.47 -1.79 36.62
N ARG A 210 7.21 -0.66 35.95
CA ARG A 210 6.33 -0.60 34.77
C ARG A 210 6.71 -1.69 33.74
N HIS A 211 5.70 -2.33 33.17
CA HIS A 211 5.79 -3.50 32.28
C HIS A 211 6.19 -4.82 32.96
N LYS A 212 6.65 -4.82 34.21
CA LYS A 212 6.98 -6.02 34.98
C LYS A 212 6.01 -6.26 36.14
N ASN A 213 4.87 -5.59 36.10
CA ASN A 213 3.91 -5.51 37.19
C ASN A 213 2.48 -5.88 36.74
N LEU A 214 2.38 -6.46 35.55
CA LEU A 214 1.14 -6.73 34.83
C LEU A 214 0.99 -8.24 34.61
N SER A 215 -0.24 -8.74 34.63
CA SER A 215 -0.60 -10.13 34.30
C SER A 215 -1.78 -10.17 33.35
N TRP A 216 -1.99 -11.31 32.69
CA TRP A 216 -3.08 -11.51 31.74
C TRP A 216 -4.02 -12.61 32.19
N PHE A 217 -5.33 -12.40 32.05
CA PHE A 217 -6.35 -13.35 32.46
C PHE A 217 -7.35 -13.63 31.34
N MET A 218 -7.85 -14.87 31.31
CA MET A 218 -9.03 -15.30 30.57
C MET A 218 -10.19 -15.51 31.55
N ILE A 219 -10.95 -14.45 31.83
CA ILE A 219 -11.95 -14.41 32.91
C ILE A 219 -13.31 -14.90 32.40
N PRO A 220 -13.96 -15.91 33.01
CA PRO A 220 -15.36 -16.24 32.69
C PRO A 220 -16.28 -15.04 32.92
N ALA A 221 -17.12 -14.71 31.94
CA ALA A 221 -17.92 -13.49 31.96
C ALA A 221 -19.14 -13.55 32.91
N ASP A 222 -19.50 -14.74 33.39
CA ASP A 222 -20.62 -15.00 34.30
C ASP A 222 -20.24 -14.95 35.79
N LEU A 223 -19.00 -14.63 36.12
CA LEU A 223 -18.54 -14.54 37.50
C LEU A 223 -19.26 -13.41 38.27
N PRO A 224 -19.64 -13.64 39.54
CA PRO A 224 -20.20 -12.59 40.40
C PRO A 224 -19.25 -11.38 40.51
N GLY A 225 -19.83 -10.17 40.45
CA GLY A 225 -19.08 -8.91 40.52
C GLY A 225 -18.72 -8.30 39.17
N ILE A 226 -18.95 -9.03 38.06
CA ILE A 226 -18.82 -8.48 36.70
C ILE A 226 -20.11 -7.76 36.33
N THR A 227 -20.00 -6.50 35.91
CA THR A 227 -21.13 -5.74 35.34
C THR A 227 -20.76 -5.22 33.96
N ILE A 228 -21.57 -5.57 32.95
CA ILE A 228 -21.44 -5.10 31.57
C ILE A 228 -22.47 -4.00 31.35
N LYS A 229 -22.03 -2.78 31.03
CA LYS A 229 -22.90 -1.64 30.70
C LYS A 229 -22.70 -1.22 29.24
N PRO A 230 -23.75 -1.29 28.41
CA PRO A 230 -23.71 -0.76 27.06
C PRO A 230 -23.43 0.75 27.05
N MET A 231 -22.66 1.19 26.06
CA MET A 231 -22.29 2.57 25.76
C MET A 231 -22.67 2.88 24.33
N GLU A 232 -23.55 3.85 24.13
CA GLU A 232 -23.89 4.35 22.79
C GLU A 232 -22.82 5.34 22.32
N LEU A 233 -22.15 5.05 21.20
CA LEU A 233 -21.11 5.89 20.62
C LEU A 233 -21.60 6.55 19.32
N LEU A 234 -20.94 7.64 18.88
CA LEU A 234 -21.26 8.30 17.60
C LEU A 234 -21.15 7.33 16.41
N GLY A 235 -20.22 6.38 16.45
CA GLY A 235 -20.06 5.29 15.51
C GLY A 235 -19.52 4.04 16.20
N ASP A 236 -19.70 2.87 15.60
CA ASP A 236 -19.05 1.61 15.98
C ASP A 236 -17.55 1.67 15.61
N GLY A 237 -16.65 1.64 16.59
CA GLY A 237 -15.23 1.62 16.28
C GLY A 237 -14.89 0.47 15.30
N ALA A 238 -14.00 0.73 14.33
CA ALA A 238 -13.56 -0.09 13.18
C ALA A 238 -13.15 -1.57 13.44
N GLU A 239 -13.39 -2.10 14.63
CA GLU A 239 -13.07 -3.44 15.11
C GLU A 239 -14.33 -4.05 15.73
N GLY A 240 -15.41 -4.22 14.95
CA GLY A 240 -16.67 -4.77 15.44
C GLY A 240 -17.62 -5.16 14.30
N VAL A 241 -18.26 -6.31 14.42
CA VAL A 241 -19.44 -6.69 13.64
C VAL A 241 -20.62 -6.42 14.56
N GLY A 242 -21.30 -5.28 14.40
CA GLY A 242 -22.44 -4.90 15.24
C GLY A 242 -22.57 -3.39 15.40
N HIS A 243 -23.77 -2.96 15.79
CA HIS A 243 -24.19 -1.57 15.88
C HIS A 243 -23.26 -0.68 16.76
N SER A 244 -23.52 0.63 16.80
CA SER A 244 -22.75 1.68 17.51
C SER A 244 -22.71 1.59 19.06
N TRP A 245 -22.52 0.40 19.58
CA TRP A 245 -22.44 0.07 20.99
C TRP A 245 -21.05 -0.47 21.27
N LYS A 246 -20.43 0.11 22.30
CA LYS A 246 -19.34 -0.55 23.02
C LYS A 246 -19.83 -0.83 24.42
N ASN A 247 -19.04 -1.52 25.24
CA ASN A 247 -19.37 -1.80 26.62
C ASN A 247 -18.32 -1.20 27.54
N THR A 248 -18.80 -0.74 28.69
CA THR A 248 -17.98 -0.62 29.89
C THR A 248 -18.13 -1.89 30.71
N ILE A 249 -17.01 -2.42 31.19
CA ILE A 249 -16.97 -3.60 32.04
C ILE A 249 -16.43 -3.18 33.41
N TYR A 250 -17.22 -3.41 34.45
CA TYR A 250 -16.82 -3.18 35.84
C TYR A 250 -16.50 -4.52 36.51
N PHE A 251 -15.40 -4.53 37.26
CA PHE A 251 -15.01 -5.62 38.14
C PHE A 251 -15.11 -5.12 39.58
N GLU A 252 -16.03 -5.71 40.36
CA GLU A 252 -16.20 -5.45 41.79
C GLU A 252 -15.99 -6.75 42.58
N ASP A 253 -14.83 -6.87 43.21
CA ASP A 253 -14.40 -8.06 43.99
C ASP A 253 -14.55 -9.39 43.23
N VAL A 254 -14.26 -9.38 41.93
CA VAL A 254 -14.40 -10.55 41.05
C VAL A 254 -13.32 -11.56 41.38
N ARG A 255 -13.71 -12.77 41.78
CA ARG A 255 -12.78 -13.85 42.13
C ARG A 255 -12.53 -14.73 40.92
N VAL A 256 -11.29 -14.73 40.43
CA VAL A 256 -10.85 -15.45 39.23
C VAL A 256 -9.85 -16.53 39.63
N SER A 257 -9.95 -17.72 39.06
CA SER A 257 -8.99 -18.80 39.34
C SER A 257 -7.59 -18.42 38.88
N ALA A 258 -6.56 -18.81 39.65
CA ALA A 258 -5.17 -18.72 39.20
C ALA A 258 -4.90 -19.56 37.93
N ASP A 259 -5.73 -20.58 37.64
CA ASP A 259 -5.62 -21.37 36.41
C ASP A 259 -6.04 -20.59 35.15
N ASP A 260 -6.71 -19.44 35.32
CA ASP A 260 -7.11 -18.53 34.24
C ASP A 260 -6.05 -17.43 33.97
N LEU A 261 -4.96 -17.40 34.74
CA LEU A 261 -3.80 -16.53 34.51
C LEU A 261 -2.88 -17.11 33.44
N VAL A 262 -2.76 -16.43 32.31
CA VAL A 262 -1.99 -16.90 31.14
C VAL A 262 -0.63 -16.23 31.10
N GLY A 263 0.43 -17.01 30.87
CA GLY A 263 1.80 -16.51 30.73
C GLY A 263 2.58 -16.29 32.03
N GLY A 264 1.96 -16.51 33.19
CA GLY A 264 2.60 -16.37 34.50
C GLY A 264 2.46 -14.98 35.11
N GLU A 265 2.55 -14.92 36.45
CA GLU A 265 2.34 -13.69 37.22
C GLU A 265 3.42 -12.67 36.89
N ASN A 266 3.03 -11.41 36.74
CA ASN A 266 3.88 -10.28 36.37
C ASN A 266 4.53 -10.36 34.97
N ASN A 267 4.13 -11.34 34.15
CA ASN A 267 4.62 -11.53 32.79
C ASN A 267 3.64 -11.05 31.69
N GLY A 268 2.57 -10.36 32.07
CA GLY A 268 1.50 -9.91 31.18
C GLY A 268 1.99 -9.02 30.04
N TRP A 269 3.09 -8.28 30.18
CA TRP A 269 3.62 -7.47 29.07
C TRP A 269 4.16 -8.30 27.90
N GLN A 270 4.71 -9.49 28.17
CA GLN A 270 5.16 -10.39 27.09
C GLN A 270 3.97 -10.96 26.34
N VAL A 271 2.91 -11.35 27.07
CA VAL A 271 1.62 -11.76 26.50
C VAL A 271 1.03 -10.62 25.66
N ALA A 272 1.09 -9.38 26.16
CA ALA A 272 0.68 -8.17 25.44
C ALA A 272 1.35 -8.03 24.08
N THR A 273 2.65 -8.28 24.05
CA THR A 273 3.46 -8.06 22.85
C THR A 273 3.02 -9.00 21.75
N THR A 274 2.85 -10.29 22.06
CA THR A 274 2.29 -11.29 21.13
C THR A 274 0.88 -10.92 20.66
N HIS A 275 0.03 -10.48 21.57
CA HIS A 275 -1.34 -10.04 21.27
C HIS A 275 -1.36 -8.84 20.30
N LEU A 276 -0.59 -7.79 20.61
CA LEU A 276 -0.58 -6.53 19.87
C LEU A 276 0.10 -6.65 18.50
N GLU A 277 1.05 -7.57 18.35
CA GLU A 277 1.66 -7.86 17.04
C GLU A 277 0.61 -8.27 16.01
N LEU A 278 -0.37 -9.11 16.39
CA LEU A 278 -1.46 -9.53 15.51
C LEU A 278 -2.50 -8.42 15.30
N GLU A 279 -2.86 -7.70 16.37
CA GLU A 279 -3.88 -6.65 16.33
C GLU A 279 -3.52 -5.51 15.36
N HIS A 280 -2.24 -5.19 15.27
CA HIS A 280 -1.76 -4.08 14.46
C HIS A 280 -1.64 -4.39 12.96
N GLY A 281 -2.22 -5.47 12.43
CA GLY A 281 -2.27 -5.71 10.98
C GLY A 281 -1.06 -6.46 10.40
N SER A 282 -0.25 -7.10 11.25
CA SER A 282 0.92 -7.89 10.82
C SER A 282 0.54 -9.19 10.06
N GLY A 283 -0.75 -9.52 9.99
CA GLY A 283 -1.24 -10.64 9.16
C GLY A 283 -1.41 -10.29 7.69
N GLY A 284 -1.61 -9.00 7.37
CA GLY A 284 -2.00 -8.55 6.02
C GLY A 284 -3.33 -9.13 5.54
N ARG A 285 -3.71 -8.76 4.31
CA ARG A 285 -4.92 -9.26 3.65
C ARG A 285 -4.84 -9.12 2.13
N ILE A 286 -5.40 -10.09 1.42
CA ILE A 286 -5.81 -9.97 0.02
C ILE A 286 -7.33 -9.79 0.03
N GLY A 287 -7.83 -8.75 -0.64
CA GLY A 287 -9.27 -8.45 -0.63
C GLY A 287 -9.65 -7.37 -1.62
N ARG A 288 -10.95 -7.29 -1.90
CA ARG A 288 -11.51 -6.31 -2.84
C ARG A 288 -11.40 -4.88 -2.31
N ASN A 289 -11.36 -3.93 -3.24
CA ASN A 289 -11.45 -2.51 -2.93
C ASN A 289 -12.92 -2.07 -2.78
N ARG A 290 -13.61 -2.66 -1.79
CA ARG A 290 -15.05 -2.48 -1.56
C ARG A 290 -15.47 -1.01 -1.49
N TRP A 291 -14.68 -0.18 -0.81
CA TRP A 291 -14.97 1.26 -0.67
C TRP A 291 -15.04 1.98 -2.01
N PHE A 292 -14.12 1.68 -2.92
CA PHE A 292 -14.13 2.25 -4.26
C PHE A 292 -15.29 1.70 -5.10
N GLU A 293 -15.52 0.39 -5.07
CA GLU A 293 -16.57 -0.28 -5.85
C GLU A 293 -17.98 0.22 -5.47
N GLU A 294 -18.28 0.32 -4.17
CA GLU A 294 -19.57 0.83 -3.69
C GLU A 294 -19.73 2.34 -3.99
N ALA A 295 -18.67 3.14 -3.82
CA ALA A 295 -18.71 4.56 -4.17
C ALA A 295 -18.90 4.79 -5.68
N LEU A 296 -18.27 3.97 -6.51
CA LEU A 296 -18.47 3.96 -7.96
C LEU A 296 -19.93 3.63 -8.30
N GLN A 297 -20.48 2.58 -7.70
CA GLN A 297 -21.86 2.19 -7.94
C GLN A 297 -22.86 3.28 -7.49
N LEU A 298 -22.61 3.95 -6.37
CA LEU A 298 -23.39 5.13 -5.95
C LEU A 298 -23.29 6.25 -6.98
N SER A 299 -22.09 6.50 -7.50
CA SER A 299 -21.87 7.57 -8.47
C SER A 299 -22.57 7.33 -9.82
N LEU A 300 -22.77 6.05 -10.18
CA LEU A 300 -23.47 5.61 -11.38
C LEU A 300 -24.99 5.66 -11.23
N THR A 301 -25.51 5.36 -10.03
CA THR A 301 -26.95 5.24 -9.78
C THR A 301 -27.60 6.55 -9.34
N MET A 302 -26.95 7.32 -8.47
CA MET A 302 -27.46 8.58 -7.97
C MET A 302 -27.34 9.69 -9.01
N LYS A 303 -28.24 10.68 -8.92
CA LYS A 303 -28.26 11.83 -9.83
C LYS A 303 -28.16 13.17 -9.11
N ARG A 304 -27.38 14.09 -9.67
CA ARG A 304 -27.34 15.50 -9.32
C ARG A 304 -27.64 16.30 -10.58
N GLU A 305 -28.61 17.22 -10.49
CA GLU A 305 -29.05 18.04 -11.64
C GLU A 305 -29.50 17.20 -12.85
N GLY A 306 -30.14 16.05 -12.59
CA GLY A 306 -30.68 15.16 -13.63
C GLY A 306 -29.65 14.25 -14.30
N LYS A 307 -28.37 14.34 -13.96
CA LYS A 307 -27.28 13.51 -14.49
C LYS A 307 -26.70 12.59 -13.41
N PRO A 308 -26.23 11.38 -13.76
CA PRO A 308 -25.43 10.54 -12.87
C PRO A 308 -24.30 11.33 -12.21
N LEU A 309 -23.99 11.05 -10.94
CA LEU A 309 -22.94 11.79 -10.23
C LEU A 309 -21.59 11.68 -10.94
N ILE A 310 -21.25 10.51 -11.51
CA ILE A 310 -19.98 10.30 -12.23
C ILE A 310 -19.81 11.23 -13.45
N GLU A 311 -20.89 11.82 -13.98
CA GLU A 311 -20.81 12.79 -15.07
C GLU A 311 -20.28 14.17 -14.62
N HIS A 312 -20.22 14.44 -13.33
CA HIS A 312 -19.72 15.70 -12.78
C HIS A 312 -18.20 15.67 -12.52
N ASP A 313 -17.50 16.74 -12.92
CA ASP A 313 -16.03 16.81 -12.84
C ASP A 313 -15.49 16.73 -11.40
N ASP A 314 -16.17 17.38 -10.45
CA ASP A 314 -15.82 17.35 -9.02
C ASP A 314 -15.98 15.94 -8.44
N VAL A 315 -17.02 15.21 -8.83
CA VAL A 315 -17.23 13.81 -8.42
C VAL A 315 -16.16 12.90 -9.02
N ARG A 316 -15.83 13.04 -10.32
CA ARG A 316 -14.73 12.28 -10.94
C ARG A 316 -13.40 12.52 -10.24
N SER A 317 -13.11 13.78 -9.92
CA SER A 317 -11.89 14.12 -9.17
C SER A 317 -11.86 13.41 -7.83
N ARG A 318 -12.99 13.41 -7.11
CA ARG A 318 -13.08 12.78 -5.79
C ARG A 318 -12.99 11.25 -5.84
N MET A 319 -13.57 10.64 -6.88
CA MET A 319 -13.42 9.22 -7.17
C MET A 319 -11.97 8.81 -7.43
N VAL A 320 -11.20 9.64 -8.14
CA VAL A 320 -9.77 9.40 -8.35
C VAL A 320 -8.99 9.49 -7.04
N ASP A 321 -9.27 10.47 -6.18
CA ASP A 321 -8.61 10.57 -4.87
C ASP A 321 -8.94 9.37 -3.98
N LEU A 322 -10.20 8.91 -4.00
CA LEU A 322 -10.64 7.70 -3.32
C LEU A 322 -9.87 6.48 -3.83
N PHE A 323 -9.79 6.31 -5.15
CA PHE A 323 -9.04 5.22 -5.78
C PHE A 323 -7.56 5.21 -5.36
N VAL A 324 -6.89 6.35 -5.43
CA VAL A 324 -5.48 6.48 -5.02
C VAL A 324 -5.30 6.03 -3.56
N ARG A 325 -6.17 6.50 -2.66
CA ARG A 325 -6.07 6.19 -1.22
C ARG A 325 -6.30 4.70 -0.95
N THR A 326 -7.32 4.12 -1.56
CA THR A 326 -7.69 2.73 -1.30
C THR A 326 -6.75 1.73 -1.95
N GLU A 327 -6.16 2.05 -3.11
CA GLU A 327 -5.12 1.23 -3.75
C GLU A 327 -3.81 1.21 -2.96
N VAL A 328 -3.38 2.35 -2.41
CA VAL A 328 -2.21 2.36 -1.49
C VAL A 328 -2.48 1.48 -0.27
N ASN A 329 -3.68 1.54 0.29
CA ASN A 329 -4.05 0.66 1.41
C ASN A 329 -4.05 -0.82 1.01
N ARG A 330 -4.60 -1.17 -0.17
CA ARG A 330 -4.56 -2.54 -0.71
C ARG A 330 -3.13 -3.05 -0.81
N LEU A 331 -2.21 -2.23 -1.32
CA LEU A 331 -0.80 -2.61 -1.48
C LEU A 331 -0.06 -2.76 -0.14
N PHE A 332 -0.40 -1.97 0.88
CA PHE A 332 0.15 -2.17 2.23
C PHE A 332 -0.30 -3.49 2.84
N GLU A 333 -1.58 -3.84 2.70
CA GLU A 333 -2.12 -5.11 3.17
C GLU A 333 -1.53 -6.30 2.40
N LEU A 334 -1.33 -6.15 1.08
CA LEU A 334 -0.67 -7.14 0.22
C LEU A 334 0.80 -7.36 0.62
N ARG A 335 1.55 -6.28 0.86
CA ARG A 335 2.92 -6.36 1.39
C ARG A 335 2.96 -7.10 2.71
N ASN A 336 2.10 -6.70 3.65
CA ASN A 336 2.07 -7.31 4.97
C ASN A 336 1.74 -8.80 4.86
N PHE A 337 0.84 -9.15 3.95
CA PHE A 337 0.50 -10.54 3.66
C PHE A 337 1.72 -11.33 3.15
N TRP A 338 2.42 -10.80 2.14
CA TRP A 338 3.66 -11.40 1.62
C TRP A 338 4.73 -11.57 2.70
N MET A 339 4.96 -10.56 3.53
CA MET A 339 5.94 -10.61 4.62
C MET A 339 5.57 -11.66 5.67
N ASN A 340 4.28 -11.79 6.00
CA ASN A 340 3.79 -12.80 6.92
C ASN A 340 4.02 -14.22 6.36
N ARG A 341 3.64 -14.44 5.10
CA ARG A 341 3.82 -15.72 4.38
C ARG A 341 5.28 -16.15 4.31
N THR A 342 6.18 -15.23 3.99
CA THR A 342 7.62 -15.51 3.82
C THR A 342 8.40 -15.54 5.15
N GLY A 343 7.76 -15.21 6.27
CA GLY A 343 8.44 -15.03 7.55
C GLY A 343 9.40 -13.83 7.55
N THR A 344 9.24 -12.89 6.61
CA THR A 344 10.02 -11.67 6.55
C THR A 344 9.71 -10.82 7.79
N LYS A 345 10.76 -10.38 8.47
CA LYS A 345 10.61 -9.63 9.72
C LYS A 345 9.94 -8.28 9.46
N MET A 346 8.78 -8.07 10.07
CA MET A 346 8.15 -6.76 10.18
C MET A 346 8.76 -5.94 11.32
N THR A 347 8.86 -4.64 11.12
CA THR A 347 9.36 -3.66 12.09
C THR A 347 8.36 -2.55 12.38
N TYR A 348 7.63 -2.07 11.37
CA TYR A 348 6.59 -1.04 11.51
C TYR A 348 5.40 -1.23 10.56
N GLU A 349 5.50 -2.18 9.62
CA GLU A 349 4.62 -2.38 8.49
C GLU A 349 3.17 -2.72 8.91
N GLY A 350 3.02 -3.53 9.97
CA GLY A 350 1.73 -3.73 10.64
C GLY A 350 1.14 -2.40 11.12
N PRO A 351 1.70 -1.78 12.19
CA PRO A 351 1.18 -0.51 12.72
C PRO A 351 0.96 0.59 11.68
N GLN A 352 1.79 0.65 10.64
CA GLN A 352 1.65 1.54 9.50
C GLN A 352 0.35 1.29 8.74
N SER A 353 0.08 0.05 8.31
CA SER A 353 -1.17 -0.32 7.62
C SER A 353 -2.40 0.01 8.47
N SER A 354 -2.35 -0.31 9.77
CA SER A 354 -3.43 -0.02 10.72
C SER A 354 -3.69 1.48 10.87
N TYR A 355 -2.63 2.28 11.02
CA TYR A 355 -2.73 3.74 11.06
C TYR A 355 -3.31 4.31 9.75
N PHE A 356 -2.75 3.88 8.61
CA PHE A 356 -3.13 4.38 7.30
C PHE A 356 -4.59 4.07 6.98
N ARG A 357 -5.07 2.87 7.34
CA ARG A 357 -6.48 2.46 7.23
C ARG A 357 -7.39 3.28 8.14
N LYS A 358 -7.02 3.48 9.41
CA LYS A 358 -7.83 4.24 10.39
C LYS A 358 -8.00 5.71 9.97
N ILE A 359 -6.92 6.36 9.54
CA ILE A 359 -6.98 7.74 9.03
C ILE A 359 -7.67 7.79 7.66
N GLY A 360 -7.40 6.81 6.80
CA GLY A 360 -8.01 6.70 5.48
C GLY A 360 -9.53 6.61 5.55
N GLY A 361 -10.08 5.93 6.56
CA GLY A 361 -11.53 5.87 6.77
C GLY A 361 -12.19 7.26 6.92
N LEU A 362 -11.52 8.23 7.55
CA LEU A 362 -12.02 9.60 7.67
C LEU A 362 -12.00 10.33 6.33
N GLU A 363 -10.92 10.17 5.57
CA GLU A 363 -10.76 10.80 4.25
C GLU A 363 -11.75 10.24 3.22
N ILE A 364 -11.95 8.91 3.25
CA ILE A 364 -12.92 8.18 2.42
C ILE A 364 -14.34 8.64 2.76
N SER A 365 -14.68 8.71 4.05
CA SER A 365 -15.97 9.20 4.55
C SER A 365 -16.28 10.61 4.02
N GLN A 366 -15.31 11.52 4.14
CA GLN A 366 -15.45 12.88 3.61
C GLN A 366 -15.61 12.87 2.08
N ALA A 367 -14.86 12.02 1.37
CA ALA A 367 -14.95 11.91 -0.09
C ALA A 367 -16.34 11.50 -0.56
N ILE A 368 -16.92 10.50 0.09
CA ILE A 368 -18.29 10.05 -0.20
C ILE A 368 -19.28 11.18 0.08
N MET A 369 -19.15 11.86 1.23
CA MET A 369 -20.01 12.99 1.59
C MET A 369 -19.95 14.12 0.55
N ASP A 370 -18.76 14.46 0.07
CA ASP A 370 -18.57 15.48 -0.97
C ASP A 370 -19.26 15.09 -2.29
N MET A 371 -19.30 13.79 -2.61
CA MET A 371 -19.91 13.27 -3.84
C MET A 371 -21.43 13.22 -3.77
N VAL A 372 -22.00 12.61 -2.73
CA VAL A 372 -23.44 12.35 -2.63
C VAL A 372 -24.22 13.46 -1.90
N GLY A 373 -23.52 14.38 -1.26
CA GLY A 373 -24.09 15.52 -0.55
C GLY A 373 -24.97 15.11 0.64
N PRO A 374 -26.14 15.73 0.85
CA PRO A 374 -26.97 15.52 2.06
C PRO A 374 -27.53 14.09 2.18
N TYR A 375 -27.53 13.30 1.12
CA TYR A 375 -27.91 11.88 1.17
C TYR A 375 -26.91 11.03 1.97
N ALA A 376 -25.67 11.50 2.12
CA ALA A 376 -24.71 10.95 3.07
C ALA A 376 -25.09 11.21 4.53
N LEU A 377 -26.21 11.88 4.85
CA LEU A 377 -26.60 12.19 6.23
C LEU A 377 -27.92 11.54 6.68
N THR A 378 -28.65 10.86 5.79
CA THR A 378 -29.99 10.33 6.08
C THR A 378 -30.09 8.83 5.87
N ASN A 379 -30.62 8.08 6.84
CA ASN A 379 -30.96 6.66 6.73
C ASN A 379 -32.47 6.42 6.56
N ASP A 380 -33.18 7.43 6.08
CA ASP A 380 -34.60 7.33 5.77
C ASP A 380 -34.80 6.34 4.60
N PRO A 381 -35.53 5.24 4.78
CA PRO A 381 -35.73 4.24 3.72
C PRO A 381 -36.34 4.78 2.43
N GLU A 382 -37.02 5.92 2.46
CA GLU A 382 -37.56 6.57 1.26
C GLU A 382 -36.45 7.23 0.42
N PHE A 383 -35.38 7.67 1.06
CA PHE A 383 -34.32 8.48 0.45
C PHE A 383 -32.92 7.85 0.49
N ASP A 384 -32.75 6.73 1.21
CA ASP A 384 -31.51 5.96 1.26
C ASP A 384 -31.39 5.15 -0.05
N PRO A 385 -30.36 5.37 -0.87
CA PRO A 385 -30.23 4.70 -2.16
C PRO A 385 -29.85 3.22 -1.96
N GLU A 386 -30.85 2.34 -1.91
CA GLU A 386 -30.73 0.88 -1.93
C GLU A 386 -30.01 0.22 -0.71
N PRO A 387 -30.42 -1.00 -0.28
CA PRO A 387 -29.84 -1.70 0.87
C PRO A 387 -28.33 -2.04 0.75
N TRP A 388 -27.80 -2.16 -0.48
CA TRP A 388 -26.40 -2.53 -0.71
C TRP A 388 -25.42 -1.38 -0.48
N SER A 389 -25.86 -0.11 -0.56
CA SER A 389 -25.00 1.06 -0.37
C SER A 389 -24.87 1.47 1.11
N ALA A 390 -25.58 0.76 1.99
CA ALA A 390 -25.63 1.04 3.41
C ALA A 390 -24.25 1.03 4.08
N GLY A 391 -23.27 0.30 3.53
CA GLY A 391 -21.88 0.32 4.01
C GLY A 391 -21.19 1.67 3.76
N VAL A 392 -21.04 2.06 2.49
CA VAL A 392 -20.42 3.33 2.08
C VAL A 392 -21.14 4.57 2.60
N LEU A 393 -22.48 4.63 2.49
CA LEU A 393 -23.20 5.80 2.99
C LEU A 393 -23.18 5.91 4.51
N HIS A 394 -23.12 4.78 5.20
CA HIS A 394 -22.91 4.83 6.63
C HIS A 394 -21.52 5.32 7.01
N ALA A 395 -20.47 4.85 6.34
CA ALA A 395 -19.12 5.35 6.59
C ALA A 395 -19.05 6.88 6.39
N ALA A 396 -19.82 7.43 5.45
CA ALA A 396 -19.99 8.87 5.28
C ALA A 396 -20.72 9.56 6.46
N ARG A 397 -21.78 8.94 7.00
CA ARG A 397 -22.55 9.44 8.16
C ARG A 397 -21.72 9.42 9.45
N TYR A 398 -20.93 8.38 9.63
CA TYR A 398 -20.20 8.08 10.86
C TYR A 398 -18.75 7.72 10.48
N PRO A 399 -17.88 8.74 10.37
CA PRO A 399 -16.48 8.53 10.00
C PRO A 399 -15.81 7.56 10.98
N GLY A 400 -15.25 6.46 10.45
CA GLY A 400 -14.57 5.42 11.24
C GLY A 400 -15.47 4.29 11.78
N ALA A 401 -16.67 4.10 11.22
CA ALA A 401 -17.72 3.24 11.77
C ALA A 401 -18.60 2.45 10.73
N PRO A 402 -18.76 1.10 10.84
CA PRO A 402 -19.82 0.30 10.17
C PRO A 402 -21.31 0.51 10.58
N PRO A 403 -22.28 -0.03 9.82
CA PRO A 403 -23.61 0.58 9.76
C PRO A 403 -24.66 0.50 10.91
N ARG A 404 -25.40 1.62 11.09
CA ARG A 404 -26.41 1.92 12.14
C ARG A 404 -27.88 1.77 11.71
N ARG A 405 -28.71 1.29 12.67
CA ARG A 405 -30.12 1.71 12.88
C ARG A 405 -30.45 1.73 14.38
N HIS A 406 -31.36 2.62 14.81
CA HIS A 406 -31.77 2.78 16.21
C HIS A 406 -32.59 1.57 16.71
N HIS A 407 -32.05 0.80 17.65
CA HIS A 407 -32.84 -0.12 18.50
C HIS A 407 -32.57 0.14 19.98
N ARG A 408 -33.66 0.25 20.74
CA ARG A 408 -33.67 0.42 22.19
C ARG A 408 -33.54 -0.98 22.81
N TYR A 409 -32.59 -1.18 23.73
CA TYR A 409 -32.44 -2.44 24.45
C TYR A 409 -33.77 -2.77 25.19
N PRO A 410 -34.25 -4.02 25.17
CA PRO A 410 -35.37 -4.43 26.02
C PRO A 410 -34.89 -4.51 27.48
N GLU A 411 -35.52 -3.75 28.38
CA GLU A 411 -35.27 -3.82 29.82
C GLU A 411 -35.68 -5.22 30.34
N GLY A 412 -34.73 -5.98 30.90
CA GLY A 412 -34.96 -7.33 31.42
C GLY A 412 -34.21 -7.60 32.73
N ASP A 413 -35.00 -7.72 33.80
CA ASP A 413 -34.75 -8.03 35.22
C ASP A 413 -33.53 -8.92 35.57
N HIS A 414 -32.58 -8.41 36.38
CA HIS A 414 -31.49 -9.19 37.00
C HIS A 414 -31.69 -9.29 38.52
N GLY A 415 -31.78 -10.51 39.07
CA GLY A 415 -31.76 -10.72 40.52
C GLY A 415 -31.55 -12.16 40.97
N ALA A 416 -30.39 -12.45 41.59
CA ALA A 416 -30.25 -12.98 42.97
C ALA A 416 -28.87 -13.67 43.22
N PRO A 417 -28.19 -13.44 44.37
CA PRO A 417 -26.82 -13.91 44.65
C PRO A 417 -26.76 -15.21 45.48
N TYR A 418 -25.74 -16.05 45.29
CA TYR A 418 -25.49 -17.26 46.10
C TYR A 418 -24.17 -17.23 46.90
N ARG A 419 -24.26 -17.83 48.10
CA ARG A 419 -23.38 -17.68 49.28
C ARG A 419 -22.13 -18.56 49.27
N HIS A 420 -21.01 -18.00 49.76
CA HIS A 420 -19.74 -18.65 50.10
C HIS A 420 -19.79 -19.65 51.28
N ARG A 421 -18.88 -20.63 51.26
CA ARG A 421 -18.36 -21.34 52.44
C ARG A 421 -16.85 -21.59 52.26
N ALA A 422 -16.08 -21.32 53.31
CA ALA A 422 -14.63 -21.14 53.28
C ALA A 422 -13.79 -22.28 53.90
N ARG A 423 -12.48 -22.25 53.57
CA ARG A 423 -11.25 -22.70 54.30
C ARG A 423 -10.65 -24.08 53.94
N PRO A 424 -9.36 -24.36 54.25
CA PRO A 424 -8.14 -23.51 54.14
C PRO A 424 -6.83 -24.28 53.74
N GLY A 425 -5.89 -23.58 53.09
CA GLY A 425 -4.46 -23.46 53.50
C GLY A 425 -3.44 -24.58 53.26
N GLY A 426 -2.31 -24.25 52.61
CA GLY A 426 -1.02 -24.92 52.84
C GLY A 426 0.09 -24.75 51.78
N ALA A 427 1.01 -23.80 52.04
CA ALA A 427 2.49 -23.85 51.88
C ALA A 427 3.11 -24.43 50.56
N SER A 428 3.66 -23.61 49.66
CA SER A 428 4.99 -22.95 49.64
C SER A 428 6.17 -23.80 49.12
N GLY A 429 6.77 -23.34 48.02
CA GLY A 429 8.23 -23.19 47.88
C GLY A 429 8.93 -24.06 46.83
N GLY A 430 9.56 -23.40 45.84
CA GLY A 430 10.66 -24.00 45.07
C GLY A 430 10.94 -23.38 43.69
N ASP A 431 11.57 -22.20 43.66
CA ASP A 431 12.12 -21.60 42.43
C ASP A 431 13.24 -22.45 41.84
N THR A 432 13.16 -22.77 40.54
CA THR A 432 14.32 -23.21 39.75
C THR A 432 14.37 -22.42 38.43
N PRO A 433 15.55 -21.97 37.95
CA PRO A 433 15.64 -21.07 36.81
C PRO A 433 15.45 -21.85 35.49
N VAL A 434 14.52 -21.41 34.65
CA VAL A 434 14.24 -22.04 33.34
C VAL A 434 15.07 -21.36 32.24
N ALA A 435 15.80 -22.19 31.50
CA ALA A 435 16.60 -21.84 30.33
C ALA A 435 15.73 -21.46 29.11
N PRO A 436 16.23 -20.64 28.17
CA PRO A 436 15.45 -20.16 27.03
C PRO A 436 15.02 -21.31 26.09
N PRO A 437 13.78 -21.28 25.52
CA PRO A 437 13.32 -22.35 24.65
C PRO A 437 14.02 -22.32 23.29
N ARG A 438 14.35 -23.52 22.82
CA ARG A 438 14.99 -23.78 21.53
C ARG A 438 13.97 -23.68 20.40
N ARG A 439 14.42 -23.16 19.26
CA ARG A 439 13.68 -23.12 17.98
C ARG A 439 13.19 -24.51 17.58
N HIS A 440 11.90 -24.63 17.25
CA HIS A 440 11.36 -25.81 16.57
C HIS A 440 11.76 -25.78 15.08
N PRO A 441 12.34 -26.86 14.53
CA PRO A 441 12.63 -26.98 13.11
C PRO A 441 11.49 -27.74 12.41
N GLY A 442 10.95 -27.17 11.33
CA GLY A 442 10.04 -27.90 10.46
C GLY A 442 9.01 -27.03 9.75
N ILE A 443 9.44 -26.25 8.77
CA ILE A 443 8.58 -25.84 7.66
C ILE A 443 9.26 -26.39 6.41
N ALA A 444 8.61 -27.37 5.78
CA ALA A 444 9.03 -27.91 4.51
C ALA A 444 8.85 -26.83 3.44
N ASN A 445 9.85 -26.70 2.56
CA ASN A 445 9.79 -25.87 1.37
C ASN A 445 8.53 -26.26 0.55
N VAL A 446 7.60 -25.31 0.39
CA VAL A 446 6.49 -25.41 -0.55
C VAL A 446 6.91 -24.70 -1.84
N GLU A 447 6.61 -25.33 -2.96
CA GLU A 447 7.09 -25.08 -4.33
C GLU A 447 6.83 -23.65 -4.88
N ASP A 448 7.68 -23.29 -5.85
CA ASP A 448 8.06 -21.97 -6.43
C ASP A 448 6.97 -21.10 -7.13
N ASP A 449 5.68 -21.38 -7.02
CA ASP A 449 4.64 -20.70 -7.85
C ASP A 449 3.74 -19.73 -7.06
N ALA A 450 4.28 -18.94 -6.12
CA ALA A 450 3.49 -18.04 -5.28
C ALA A 450 3.93 -16.58 -5.35
N MET A 451 2.97 -15.66 -5.14
CA MET A 451 3.18 -14.21 -5.05
C MET A 451 4.43 -13.86 -4.24
N ASP A 452 5.41 -13.23 -4.89
CA ASP A 452 6.67 -12.82 -4.28
C ASP A 452 6.99 -11.36 -4.59
N LEU A 453 7.08 -10.54 -3.55
CA LEU A 453 7.43 -9.12 -3.66
C LEU A 453 8.93 -8.86 -3.42
N SER A 454 9.75 -9.90 -3.33
CA SER A 454 11.21 -9.80 -3.24
C SER A 454 11.81 -9.43 -4.59
N LEU A 455 13.01 -8.83 -4.59
CA LEU A 455 13.79 -8.69 -5.83
C LEU A 455 14.49 -10.01 -6.14
N ASN A 456 14.49 -10.42 -7.41
CA ASN A 456 15.26 -11.57 -7.88
C ASN A 456 16.79 -11.38 -7.73
N GLU A 457 17.58 -12.44 -7.95
CA GLU A 457 19.04 -12.41 -7.76
C GLU A 457 19.73 -11.33 -8.60
N LEU A 458 19.35 -11.18 -9.87
CA LEU A 458 19.90 -10.17 -10.77
C LEU A 458 19.65 -8.76 -10.22
N GLN A 459 18.44 -8.50 -9.76
CA GLN A 459 18.05 -7.20 -9.23
C GLN A 459 18.73 -6.90 -7.90
N GLN A 460 18.92 -7.89 -7.03
CA GLN A 460 19.74 -7.74 -5.83
C GLN A 460 21.19 -7.39 -6.20
N MET A 461 21.76 -8.03 -7.23
CA MET A 461 23.09 -7.69 -7.74
C MET A 461 23.15 -6.25 -8.30
N LEU A 462 22.15 -5.82 -9.06
CA LEU A 462 22.04 -4.45 -9.57
C LEU A 462 21.97 -3.44 -8.42
N LYS A 463 21.13 -3.70 -7.42
CA LYS A 463 21.01 -2.87 -6.23
C LYS A 463 22.36 -2.74 -5.51
N HIS A 464 23.05 -3.85 -5.26
CA HIS A 464 24.38 -3.83 -4.64
C HIS A 464 25.41 -3.06 -5.47
N SER A 465 25.37 -3.21 -6.80
CA SER A 465 26.25 -2.48 -7.71
C SER A 465 26.03 -0.96 -7.61
N VAL A 466 24.78 -0.50 -7.51
CA VAL A 466 24.48 0.93 -7.31
C VAL A 466 24.89 1.40 -5.91
N ASP A 467 24.64 0.61 -4.87
CA ASP A 467 25.07 0.93 -3.50
C ASP A 467 26.60 1.14 -3.43
N ASP A 468 27.38 0.29 -4.10
CA ASP A 468 28.84 0.43 -4.23
C ASP A 468 29.24 1.70 -5.01
N PHE A 469 28.53 2.01 -6.10
CA PHE A 469 28.76 3.22 -6.90
C PHE A 469 28.49 4.50 -6.10
N LEU A 470 27.40 4.56 -5.32
CA LEU A 470 27.10 5.68 -4.43
C LEU A 470 28.18 5.85 -3.36
N ALA A 471 28.65 4.75 -2.78
CA ALA A 471 29.66 4.78 -1.72
C ALA A 471 31.03 5.27 -2.21
N ARG A 472 31.41 4.94 -3.46
CA ARG A 472 32.78 5.15 -3.97
C ARG A 472 32.90 6.34 -4.93
N SER A 473 31.88 6.57 -5.75
CA SER A 473 31.94 7.50 -6.88
C SER A 473 30.98 8.66 -6.71
N ALA A 474 29.70 8.39 -6.44
CA ALA A 474 28.68 9.42 -6.22
C ALA A 474 28.57 9.82 -4.74
N THR A 475 29.70 10.21 -4.14
CA THR A 475 29.71 10.80 -2.79
C THR A 475 28.99 12.15 -2.78
N ARG A 476 28.47 12.58 -1.61
CA ARG A 476 27.77 13.86 -1.47
C ARG A 476 28.55 15.05 -2.04
N ASP A 477 29.84 15.11 -1.78
CA ASP A 477 30.68 16.22 -2.23
C ASP A 477 30.88 16.17 -3.76
N ALA A 478 31.01 14.97 -4.33
CA ALA A 478 31.07 14.78 -5.79
C ALA A 478 29.74 15.13 -6.48
N ILE A 479 28.60 14.83 -5.85
CA ILE A 479 27.27 15.24 -6.34
C ILE A 479 27.14 16.76 -6.35
N LEU A 480 27.52 17.41 -5.25
CA LEU A 480 27.52 18.87 -5.15
C LEU A 480 28.40 19.53 -6.22
N GLU A 481 29.60 18.98 -6.45
CA GLU A 481 30.49 19.44 -7.50
C GLU A 481 29.87 19.25 -8.89
N ALA A 482 29.34 18.05 -9.17
CA ALA A 482 28.71 17.73 -10.45
C ALA A 482 27.49 18.62 -10.76
N GLU A 483 26.65 18.96 -9.78
CA GLU A 483 25.52 19.87 -9.98
C GLU A 483 25.97 21.26 -10.46
N THR A 484 27.09 21.75 -9.93
CA THR A 484 27.65 23.07 -10.25
C THR A 484 28.58 23.08 -11.47
N SER A 485 28.89 21.90 -12.03
CA SER A 485 29.74 21.78 -13.21
C SER A 485 29.09 22.42 -14.43
N ALA A 486 29.93 22.82 -15.41
CA ALA A 486 29.44 23.42 -16.66
C ALA A 486 28.56 22.46 -17.47
N ALA A 487 28.85 21.16 -17.41
CA ALA A 487 28.06 20.11 -18.06
C ALA A 487 26.80 19.72 -17.26
N GLY A 488 26.79 20.01 -15.96
CA GLY A 488 25.70 19.66 -15.05
C GLY A 488 25.67 18.20 -14.61
N TYR A 489 26.73 17.44 -14.89
CA TYR A 489 26.97 16.07 -14.45
C TYR A 489 28.48 15.79 -14.34
N SER A 490 28.86 14.60 -13.84
CA SER A 490 30.25 14.12 -13.83
C SER A 490 30.50 13.15 -15.00
N PRO A 491 31.42 13.48 -15.92
CA PRO A 491 31.84 12.56 -16.99
C PRO A 491 32.39 11.23 -16.47
N GLU A 492 33.04 11.23 -15.31
CA GLU A 492 33.57 10.04 -14.67
C GLU A 492 32.44 9.12 -14.19
N MET A 493 31.44 9.68 -13.50
CA MET A 493 30.25 8.93 -13.07
C MET A 493 29.47 8.37 -14.28
N TRP A 494 29.34 9.17 -15.33
CA TRP A 494 28.72 8.75 -16.59
C TRP A 494 29.45 7.58 -17.23
N LYS A 495 30.79 7.66 -17.31
CA LYS A 495 31.63 6.61 -17.85
C LYS A 495 31.51 5.31 -17.06
N ILE A 496 31.48 5.39 -15.73
CA ILE A 496 31.31 4.20 -14.87
C ILE A 496 29.95 3.54 -15.15
N ALA A 497 28.86 4.31 -15.21
CA ALA A 497 27.54 3.77 -15.53
C ALA A 497 27.48 3.13 -16.93
N ALA A 498 28.18 3.73 -17.92
CA ALA A 498 28.31 3.18 -19.26
C ALA A 498 29.09 1.85 -19.27
N GLU A 499 30.22 1.78 -18.55
CA GLU A 499 31.05 0.58 -18.45
C GLU A 499 30.34 -0.59 -17.74
N ILE A 500 29.47 -0.29 -16.77
CA ILE A 500 28.64 -1.30 -16.10
C ILE A 500 27.46 -1.73 -16.99
N GLY A 501 27.02 -0.87 -17.91
CA GLY A 501 25.94 -1.15 -18.87
C GLY A 501 24.57 -0.58 -18.47
N TRP A 502 24.48 0.28 -17.45
CA TRP A 502 23.21 0.86 -16.98
C TRP A 502 22.50 1.71 -18.04
N LEU A 503 23.25 2.36 -18.93
CA LEU A 503 22.71 3.22 -19.97
C LEU A 503 22.02 2.45 -21.11
N GLY A 504 22.28 1.14 -21.22
CA GLY A 504 21.74 0.27 -22.26
C GLY A 504 20.61 -0.63 -21.77
N MET A 505 20.12 -0.49 -20.53
CA MET A 505 19.25 -1.49 -19.91
C MET A 505 17.91 -1.68 -20.64
N VAL A 506 17.24 -0.58 -20.99
CA VAL A 506 15.96 -0.63 -21.72
C VAL A 506 16.15 -0.72 -23.24
N THR A 507 17.39 -0.65 -23.72
CA THR A 507 17.73 -0.75 -25.14
C THR A 507 17.76 -2.23 -25.54
N PRO A 508 17.11 -2.63 -26.65
CA PRO A 508 17.16 -4.01 -27.12
C PRO A 508 18.60 -4.49 -27.41
N GLU A 509 18.87 -5.77 -27.14
CA GLU A 509 20.19 -6.40 -27.33
C GLU A 509 20.74 -6.24 -28.75
N GLN A 510 19.87 -6.33 -29.77
CA GLN A 510 20.24 -6.17 -31.18
C GLN A 510 20.81 -4.79 -31.53
N TYR A 511 20.64 -3.81 -30.63
CA TYR A 511 21.19 -2.46 -30.73
C TYR A 511 22.24 -2.16 -29.66
N GLY A 512 22.86 -3.20 -29.06
CA GLY A 512 23.95 -3.04 -28.10
C GLY A 512 23.53 -2.71 -26.67
N GLY A 513 22.24 -2.79 -26.34
CA GLY A 513 21.75 -2.77 -24.96
C GLY A 513 21.80 -4.14 -24.29
N THR A 514 21.24 -4.23 -23.07
CA THR A 514 21.12 -5.51 -22.34
C THR A 514 19.73 -6.11 -22.46
N GLY A 515 18.74 -5.38 -23.00
CA GLY A 515 17.37 -5.86 -23.14
C GLY A 515 16.69 -6.25 -21.81
N GLY A 516 17.10 -5.62 -20.71
CA GLY A 516 16.57 -5.87 -19.37
C GLY A 516 15.10 -5.47 -19.25
N SER A 517 14.44 -5.98 -18.20
CA SER A 517 13.08 -5.58 -17.85
C SER A 517 13.02 -4.12 -17.40
N LEU A 518 11.83 -3.51 -17.40
CA LEU A 518 11.65 -2.17 -16.84
C LEU A 518 11.95 -2.18 -15.34
N THR A 519 11.63 -3.27 -14.65
CA THR A 519 11.94 -3.46 -13.23
C THR A 519 13.45 -3.46 -12.97
N ASP A 520 14.26 -4.10 -13.83
CA ASP A 520 15.73 -4.09 -13.69
C ASP A 520 16.27 -2.65 -13.76
N ALA A 521 15.78 -1.86 -14.72
CA ALA A 521 16.14 -0.45 -14.82
C ALA A 521 15.66 0.32 -13.59
N ALA A 522 14.42 0.10 -13.14
CA ALA A 522 13.87 0.78 -11.98
C ALA A 522 14.69 0.55 -10.70
N VAL A 523 15.22 -0.65 -10.48
CA VAL A 523 16.11 -0.92 -9.34
C VAL A 523 17.38 -0.06 -9.39
N VAL A 524 17.97 0.09 -10.58
CA VAL A 524 19.13 0.98 -10.76
C VAL A 524 18.74 2.43 -10.49
N PHE A 525 17.60 2.87 -11.02
CA PHE A 525 17.14 4.25 -10.87
C PHE A 525 16.68 4.59 -9.45
N GLU A 526 16.10 3.66 -8.69
CA GLU A 526 15.86 3.82 -7.24
C GLU A 526 17.19 4.04 -6.51
N GLY A 527 18.22 3.26 -6.83
CA GLY A 527 19.57 3.49 -6.31
C GLY A 527 20.13 4.86 -6.68
N LEU A 528 20.07 5.28 -7.95
CA LEU A 528 20.55 6.61 -8.37
C LEU A 528 19.76 7.75 -7.69
N GLY A 529 18.47 7.53 -7.44
CA GLY A 529 17.61 8.44 -6.69
C GLY A 529 18.01 8.59 -5.22
N ARG A 530 18.49 7.52 -4.59
CA ARG A 530 19.03 7.52 -3.23
C ARG A 530 20.30 8.39 -3.11
N GLY A 531 21.03 8.55 -4.21
CA GLY A 531 22.22 9.42 -4.33
C GLY A 531 21.96 10.83 -4.90
N PRO A 532 20.71 11.28 -5.06
CA PRO A 532 20.24 12.22 -6.11
C PRO A 532 21.29 12.53 -7.20
N VAL A 533 21.74 11.49 -7.91
CA VAL A 533 22.88 11.60 -8.81
C VAL A 533 22.49 12.48 -10.02
N PRO A 534 23.20 13.60 -10.28
CA PRO A 534 22.87 14.49 -11.39
C PRO A 534 23.39 13.94 -12.72
N GLY A 535 22.60 14.09 -13.78
CA GLY A 535 23.04 13.84 -15.15
C GLY A 535 22.03 13.12 -16.02
N PRO A 536 22.39 12.90 -17.30
CA PRO A 536 21.46 12.42 -18.34
C PRO A 536 21.10 10.93 -18.25
N PHE A 537 21.22 10.30 -17.07
CA PHE A 537 20.94 8.88 -16.88
C PHE A 537 19.51 8.55 -17.31
N PHE A 538 18.52 9.30 -16.83
CA PHE A 538 17.12 9.06 -17.20
C PHE A 538 16.82 9.48 -18.65
N SER A 539 17.22 10.70 -19.02
CA SER A 539 16.92 11.27 -20.33
C SER A 539 17.51 10.44 -21.47
N SER A 540 18.77 9.99 -21.33
CA SER A 540 19.52 9.32 -22.39
C SER A 540 19.61 7.81 -22.22
N GLY A 541 19.52 7.29 -20.99
CA GLY A 541 19.55 5.84 -20.72
C GLY A 541 18.17 5.19 -20.71
N VAL A 542 17.08 5.98 -20.58
CA VAL A 542 15.71 5.44 -20.49
C VAL A 542 14.79 6.10 -21.51
N LEU A 543 14.53 7.41 -21.36
CA LEU A 543 13.46 8.07 -22.11
C LEU A 543 13.74 8.12 -23.62
N SER A 544 14.92 8.61 -24.03
CA SER A 544 15.25 8.75 -25.45
C SER A 544 15.35 7.39 -26.17
N PRO A 545 16.01 6.35 -25.61
CA PRO A 545 16.01 5.01 -26.21
C PRO A 545 14.60 4.41 -26.37
N LEU A 546 13.71 4.60 -25.38
CA LEU A 546 12.32 4.14 -25.49
C LEU A 546 11.57 4.88 -26.62
N ILE A 547 11.73 6.20 -26.74
CA ILE A 547 11.13 6.97 -27.84
C ILE A 547 11.66 6.48 -29.19
N ILE A 548 12.98 6.34 -29.34
CA ILE A 548 13.60 5.90 -30.61
C ILE A 548 13.19 4.46 -30.95
N THR A 549 13.01 3.59 -29.96
CA THR A 549 12.54 2.22 -30.19
C THR A 549 11.13 2.19 -30.75
N GLU A 550 10.22 3.01 -30.22
CA GLU A 550 8.82 3.08 -30.66
C GLU A 550 8.64 3.88 -31.96
N ALA A 551 9.47 4.90 -32.19
CA ALA A 551 9.31 5.88 -33.27
C ALA A 551 10.25 5.65 -34.46
N GLY A 552 11.47 5.14 -34.24
CA GLY A 552 12.47 5.02 -35.30
C GLY A 552 12.12 3.95 -36.32
N ASN A 553 12.59 4.09 -37.56
CA ASN A 553 12.73 2.96 -38.48
C ASN A 553 14.00 2.15 -38.15
N GLU A 554 14.27 1.08 -38.91
CA GLU A 554 15.39 0.18 -38.60
C GLU A 554 16.74 0.87 -38.73
N GLU A 555 16.91 1.67 -39.78
CA GLU A 555 18.13 2.44 -40.03
C GLU A 555 18.40 3.44 -38.88
N GLN A 556 17.35 4.11 -38.38
CA GLN A 556 17.45 5.05 -37.26
C GLN A 556 17.78 4.32 -35.95
N ARG A 557 17.14 3.18 -35.68
CA ARG A 557 17.45 2.37 -34.48
C ARG A 557 18.91 1.90 -34.48
N GLN A 558 19.39 1.37 -35.61
CA GLN A 558 20.80 0.98 -35.80
C GLN A 558 21.77 2.14 -35.65
N ARG A 559 21.36 3.35 -36.04
CA ARG A 559 22.19 4.55 -35.97
C ARG A 559 22.32 5.12 -34.56
N TYR A 560 21.21 5.24 -33.82
CA TYR A 560 21.20 5.99 -32.55
C TYR A 560 21.30 5.13 -31.30
N LEU A 561 20.63 3.98 -31.26
CA LEU A 561 20.53 3.20 -30.03
C LEU A 561 21.90 2.65 -29.53
N PRO A 562 22.82 2.18 -30.40
CA PRO A 562 24.12 1.67 -29.92
C PRO A 562 25.01 2.73 -29.25
N SER A 563 25.01 3.96 -29.76
CA SER A 563 25.80 5.05 -29.16
C SER A 563 25.20 5.56 -27.86
N LEU A 564 23.88 5.48 -27.70
CA LEU A 564 23.19 5.78 -26.44
C LEU A 564 23.46 4.69 -25.40
N ALA A 565 23.33 3.42 -25.77
CA ALA A 565 23.57 2.30 -24.86
C ALA A 565 25.03 2.24 -24.34
N SER A 566 26.00 2.62 -25.17
CA SER A 566 27.42 2.70 -24.79
C SER A 566 27.82 4.02 -24.11
N GLY A 567 26.90 4.98 -23.97
CA GLY A 567 27.17 6.30 -23.39
C GLY A 567 28.07 7.21 -24.24
N GLN A 568 28.30 6.87 -25.52
CA GLN A 568 29.10 7.67 -26.45
C GLN A 568 28.39 8.95 -26.88
N THR A 569 27.06 8.90 -26.95
CA THR A 569 26.21 10.05 -27.23
C THR A 569 25.18 10.20 -26.13
N VAL A 570 24.77 11.44 -25.87
CA VAL A 570 23.68 11.79 -24.97
C VAL A 570 22.49 12.30 -25.78
N CYS A 571 21.30 11.79 -25.47
CA CYS A 571 20.06 12.29 -26.06
C CYS A 571 19.06 12.72 -24.99
N ALA A 572 18.34 13.82 -25.25
CA ALA A 572 17.31 14.35 -24.36
C ALA A 572 16.05 14.76 -25.13
N LEU A 573 14.91 14.74 -24.44
CA LEU A 573 13.64 15.20 -24.99
C LEU A 573 13.45 16.70 -24.71
N ALA A 574 13.19 17.48 -25.76
CA ALA A 574 12.81 18.89 -25.68
C ALA A 574 11.36 19.08 -26.16
N MET A 575 10.39 18.77 -25.28
CA MET A 575 8.96 18.77 -25.63
C MET A 575 8.22 20.03 -25.18
N THR A 576 8.35 20.41 -23.91
CA THR A 576 7.53 21.44 -23.27
C THR A 576 7.80 22.82 -23.88
N GLU A 577 6.73 23.58 -24.14
CA GLU A 577 6.78 24.93 -24.70
C GLU A 577 6.43 25.99 -23.63
N PRO A 578 6.62 27.30 -23.87
CA PRO A 578 6.36 28.34 -22.86
C PRO A 578 4.92 28.36 -22.29
N GLU A 579 3.92 27.99 -23.09
CA GLU A 579 2.53 27.84 -22.63
C GLU A 579 2.25 26.53 -21.86
N TRP A 580 3.27 25.66 -21.80
CA TRP A 580 3.42 24.43 -21.01
C TRP A 580 2.29 23.38 -21.07
N GLY A 581 2.68 22.13 -20.85
CA GLY A 581 1.81 20.96 -20.85
C GLY A 581 2.62 19.67 -20.93
N TRP A 582 1.97 18.53 -20.72
CA TRP A 582 2.66 17.23 -20.51
C TRP A 582 2.30 16.14 -21.53
N GLY A 583 1.46 16.46 -22.52
CA GLY A 583 1.06 15.51 -23.55
C GLY A 583 1.25 16.06 -24.96
N ALA A 584 1.10 15.21 -25.97
CA ALA A 584 1.21 15.57 -27.38
C ALA A 584 0.35 16.78 -27.78
N ASP A 585 -0.84 16.90 -27.20
CA ASP A 585 -1.78 18.01 -27.46
C ASP A 585 -1.24 19.39 -27.06
N SER A 586 -0.23 19.44 -26.19
CA SER A 586 0.41 20.69 -25.76
C SER A 586 1.50 21.20 -26.71
N VAL A 587 1.92 20.39 -27.69
CA VAL A 587 2.96 20.78 -28.66
C VAL A 587 2.37 21.61 -29.78
N GLN A 588 2.78 22.89 -29.87
CA GLN A 588 2.31 23.86 -30.85
C GLN A 588 3.38 24.25 -31.88
N MET A 589 4.66 24.03 -31.59
CA MET A 589 5.78 24.32 -32.50
C MET A 589 5.55 23.70 -33.88
N GLN A 590 5.66 24.51 -34.94
CA GLN A 590 5.41 24.06 -36.32
C GLN A 590 6.72 23.63 -37.00
N ALA A 591 6.67 22.54 -37.76
CA ALA A 591 7.73 22.06 -38.63
C ALA A 591 7.36 22.36 -40.08
N LYS A 592 8.15 23.22 -40.74
CA LYS A 592 7.92 23.60 -42.14
C LYS A 592 8.67 22.64 -43.06
N PRO A 593 8.04 22.05 -44.09
CA PRO A 593 8.73 21.18 -45.04
C PRO A 593 9.94 21.87 -45.68
N SER A 594 11.05 21.15 -45.82
CA SER A 594 12.23 21.55 -46.58
C SER A 594 12.21 20.91 -47.97
N ALA A 595 12.91 21.52 -48.93
CA ALA A 595 13.02 21.00 -50.31
C ALA A 595 13.61 19.59 -50.38
N ASP A 596 14.44 19.22 -49.39
CA ASP A 596 15.14 17.92 -49.34
C ASP A 596 14.32 16.83 -48.62
N GLY A 597 13.01 17.04 -48.42
CA GLY A 597 12.10 16.10 -47.77
C GLY A 597 12.18 16.09 -46.23
N GLY A 598 13.04 16.93 -45.64
CA GLY A 598 13.11 17.16 -44.20
C GLY A 598 12.22 18.31 -43.72
N TYR A 599 12.57 18.90 -42.57
CA TYR A 599 11.86 20.03 -41.98
C TYR A 599 12.78 21.18 -41.57
N VAL A 600 12.20 22.36 -41.40
CA VAL A 600 12.81 23.52 -40.75
C VAL A 600 11.95 23.92 -39.56
N VAL A 601 12.57 24.05 -38.39
CA VAL A 601 11.89 24.40 -37.13
C VAL A 601 12.48 25.64 -36.50
N SER A 602 11.59 26.48 -35.97
CA SER A 602 11.91 27.68 -35.21
C SER A 602 10.98 27.79 -34.02
N GLY A 603 11.53 28.10 -32.84
CA GLY A 603 10.77 28.28 -31.62
C GLY A 603 11.58 27.99 -30.36
N VAL A 604 10.87 27.78 -29.25
CA VAL A 604 11.48 27.59 -27.93
C VAL A 604 10.85 26.41 -27.24
N LYS A 605 11.69 25.52 -26.71
CA LYS A 605 11.33 24.50 -25.72
C LYS A 605 11.92 24.91 -24.37
N VAL A 606 11.18 24.65 -23.30
CA VAL A 606 11.54 25.00 -21.92
C VAL A 606 11.46 23.77 -21.03
N PHE A 607 12.13 23.80 -19.88
CA PHE A 607 12.17 22.66 -18.95
C PHE A 607 12.64 21.34 -19.59
N ALA A 608 13.49 21.42 -20.62
CA ALA A 608 14.08 20.24 -21.25
C ALA A 608 15.14 19.66 -20.30
N PHE A 609 14.85 18.49 -19.74
CA PHE A 609 15.71 17.84 -18.75
C PHE A 609 17.01 17.39 -19.41
N ASP A 610 18.15 17.68 -18.79
CA ASP A 610 19.50 17.31 -19.23
C ASP A 610 19.92 17.77 -20.65
N ALA A 611 19.17 18.65 -21.30
CA ALA A 611 19.45 19.06 -22.68
C ALA A 611 20.82 19.74 -22.84
N LEU A 612 21.38 20.32 -21.77
CA LEU A 612 22.72 20.90 -21.78
C LEU A 612 23.82 19.86 -22.06
N ALA A 613 23.59 18.61 -21.66
CA ALA A 613 24.53 17.51 -21.87
C ALA A 613 24.32 16.78 -23.20
N ALA A 614 23.24 17.09 -23.93
CA ALA A 614 22.80 16.31 -25.08
C ALA A 614 23.60 16.64 -26.36
N ASP A 615 24.01 15.61 -27.09
CA ASP A 615 24.48 15.70 -28.47
C ASP A 615 23.30 15.75 -29.45
N HIS A 616 22.20 15.10 -29.07
CA HIS A 616 20.98 15.05 -29.86
C HIS A 616 19.73 15.38 -29.02
N LEU A 617 18.82 16.15 -29.58
CA LEU A 617 17.52 16.46 -28.98
C LEU A 617 16.41 15.81 -29.80
N ILE A 618 15.51 15.11 -29.12
CA ILE A 618 14.22 14.75 -29.70
C ILE A 618 13.30 15.96 -29.53
N VAL A 619 12.89 16.56 -30.64
CA VAL A 619 12.05 17.76 -30.68
C VAL A 619 10.71 17.42 -31.33
N PRO A 620 9.65 17.22 -30.54
CA PRO A 620 8.29 17.12 -31.06
C PRO A 620 7.83 18.46 -31.67
N ALA A 621 7.29 18.40 -32.88
CA ALA A 621 6.72 19.52 -33.62
C ALA A 621 5.49 19.09 -34.44
N ARG A 622 4.76 20.04 -35.01
CA ARG A 622 3.56 19.82 -35.83
C ARG A 622 3.87 20.04 -37.30
N ALA A 623 3.68 19.01 -38.11
CA ALA A 623 3.70 19.09 -39.57
C ALA A 623 2.30 18.74 -40.09
N ASP A 624 1.65 19.68 -40.79
CA ASP A 624 0.26 19.54 -41.25
C ASP A 624 -0.72 19.08 -40.14
N GLY A 625 -0.52 19.61 -38.92
CA GLY A 625 -1.30 19.29 -37.73
C GLY A 625 -0.96 17.96 -37.04
N GLN A 626 -0.18 17.09 -37.68
CA GLN A 626 0.29 15.83 -37.10
C GLN A 626 1.56 16.03 -36.27
N LEU A 627 1.69 15.28 -35.18
CA LEU A 627 2.91 15.31 -34.38
C LEU A 627 4.01 14.54 -35.10
N VAL A 628 5.14 15.19 -35.35
CA VAL A 628 6.38 14.59 -35.85
C VAL A 628 7.46 14.73 -34.80
N LEU A 629 8.33 13.73 -34.69
CA LEU A 629 9.45 13.73 -33.75
C LEU A 629 10.74 13.95 -34.57
N LEU A 630 11.45 15.04 -34.27
CA LEU A 630 12.63 15.45 -35.02
C LEU A 630 13.88 15.20 -34.19
N MET A 631 14.84 14.45 -34.73
CA MET A 631 16.16 14.31 -34.13
C MET A 631 17.03 15.51 -34.54
N VAL A 632 17.41 16.34 -33.57
CA VAL A 632 18.15 17.58 -33.78
C VAL A 632 19.53 17.47 -33.16
N ASP A 633 20.59 17.58 -33.97
CA ASP A 633 21.96 17.70 -33.48
C ASP A 633 22.18 19.05 -32.79
N THR A 634 22.69 19.04 -31.56
CA THR A 634 22.89 20.27 -30.77
C THR A 634 24.03 21.15 -31.29
N SER A 635 24.90 20.61 -32.14
CA SER A 635 25.94 21.37 -32.84
C SER A 635 25.42 22.10 -34.09
N ASN A 636 24.19 21.84 -34.52
CA ASN A 636 23.61 22.51 -35.68
C ASN A 636 23.50 24.02 -35.47
N VAL A 637 23.81 24.78 -36.53
CA VAL A 637 23.61 26.23 -36.55
C VAL A 637 22.15 26.56 -36.26
N GLY A 638 21.92 27.45 -35.31
CA GLY A 638 20.59 27.88 -34.89
C GLY A 638 20.04 27.16 -33.65
N VAL A 639 20.75 26.16 -33.11
CA VAL A 639 20.44 25.53 -31.82
C VAL A 639 21.18 26.26 -30.69
N GLU A 640 20.46 26.72 -29.68
CA GLU A 640 21.01 27.29 -28.46
C GLU A 640 20.40 26.57 -27.25
N VAL A 641 21.24 26.00 -26.40
CA VAL A 641 20.82 25.35 -25.15
C VAL A 641 21.39 26.11 -23.97
N ARG A 642 20.55 26.43 -23.00
CA ARG A 642 20.93 27.14 -21.77
C ARG A 642 20.25 26.54 -20.55
N ARG A 643 21.02 26.33 -19.48
CA ARG A 643 20.50 25.97 -18.16
C ARG A 643 19.55 27.04 -17.61
N MET A 644 18.41 26.62 -17.07
CA MET A 644 17.48 27.49 -16.37
C MET A 644 18.01 27.82 -14.96
N THR A 645 17.83 29.08 -14.54
CA THR A 645 18.16 29.53 -13.19
C THR A 645 16.94 29.41 -12.29
N GLY A 646 17.09 28.86 -11.09
CA GLY A 646 16.00 28.73 -10.12
C GLY A 646 16.22 27.58 -9.15
N PHE A 647 15.15 27.17 -8.48
CA PHE A 647 15.13 26.00 -7.61
C PHE A 647 14.89 24.72 -8.43
N LEU A 648 15.80 24.45 -9.37
CA LEU A 648 15.74 23.41 -10.40
C LEU A 648 16.99 22.53 -10.34
N THR A 649 16.98 21.35 -10.96
CA THR A 649 18.14 20.45 -11.03
C THR A 649 18.91 20.61 -12.34
N SER A 650 18.33 20.22 -13.48
CA SER A 650 19.00 20.11 -14.78
C SER A 650 18.17 20.65 -15.96
N GLU A 651 17.06 21.32 -15.67
CA GLU A 651 16.15 21.88 -16.67
C GLU A 651 16.81 22.98 -17.51
N CYS A 652 16.56 22.91 -18.82
CA CYS A 652 17.14 23.81 -19.80
C CYS A 652 16.07 24.48 -20.68
N VAL A 653 16.43 25.62 -21.25
CA VAL A 653 15.75 26.21 -22.42
C VAL A 653 16.51 25.79 -23.66
N VAL A 654 15.78 25.33 -24.68
CA VAL A 654 16.30 25.05 -26.03
C VAL A 654 15.65 26.04 -26.98
N ARG A 655 16.44 26.88 -27.63
CA ARG A 655 15.99 27.80 -28.68
C ARG A 655 16.46 27.28 -30.03
N LEU A 656 15.53 27.24 -30.98
CA LEU A 656 15.75 26.79 -32.35
C LEU A 656 15.46 27.97 -33.28
N THR A 657 16.42 28.30 -34.14
CA THR A 657 16.32 29.38 -35.14
C THR A 657 16.65 28.84 -36.52
N ASP A 658 15.60 28.58 -37.30
CA ASP A 658 15.65 28.05 -38.67
C ASP A 658 16.50 26.78 -38.80
N VAL A 659 16.38 25.90 -37.81
CA VAL A 659 17.15 24.65 -37.72
C VAL A 659 16.61 23.66 -38.74
N LYS A 660 17.48 23.20 -39.64
CA LYS A 660 17.15 22.21 -40.66
C LYS A 660 17.34 20.79 -40.09
N VAL A 661 16.32 19.96 -40.26
CA VAL A 661 16.32 18.54 -39.90
C VAL A 661 16.12 17.72 -41.18
N PRO A 662 17.08 16.88 -41.60
CA PRO A 662 16.96 16.10 -42.83
C PRO A 662 15.92 14.98 -42.68
N ALA A 663 15.41 14.46 -43.81
CA ALA A 663 14.37 13.42 -43.81
C ALA A 663 14.76 12.16 -43.00
N GLY A 664 16.04 11.77 -43.04
CA GLY A 664 16.56 10.61 -42.29
C GLY A 664 16.56 10.78 -40.76
N ASP A 665 16.39 12.01 -40.27
CA ASP A 665 16.40 12.36 -38.84
C ASP A 665 14.96 12.68 -38.35
N VAL A 666 13.94 12.37 -39.15
CA VAL A 666 12.52 12.44 -38.76
C VAL A 666 12.07 11.05 -38.30
N LEU A 667 11.72 10.89 -37.02
CA LEU A 667 11.22 9.62 -36.51
C LEU A 667 9.73 9.45 -36.85
N GLU A 668 9.33 8.21 -37.09
CA GLU A 668 7.96 7.80 -37.43
C GLU A 668 7.07 7.69 -36.16
N GLY A 669 5.77 7.41 -36.32
CA GLY A 669 4.86 7.09 -35.21
C GLY A 669 4.33 8.28 -34.38
N GLY A 670 5.02 9.41 -34.36
CA GLY A 670 4.50 10.69 -33.84
C GLY A 670 3.98 10.60 -32.40
N GLN A 671 2.68 10.86 -32.21
CA GLN A 671 2.02 10.88 -30.90
C GLN A 671 1.97 9.50 -30.22
N LEU A 672 1.62 8.44 -30.95
CA LEU A 672 1.44 7.10 -30.37
C LEU A 672 2.77 6.56 -29.81
N ALA A 673 3.86 6.75 -30.54
CA ALA A 673 5.18 6.34 -30.11
C ALA A 673 5.62 7.06 -28.82
N LEU A 674 5.35 8.38 -28.74
CA LEU A 674 5.64 9.18 -27.56
C LEU A 674 4.83 8.72 -26.34
N GLU A 675 3.53 8.47 -26.50
CA GLU A 675 2.66 8.00 -25.43
C GLU A 675 3.10 6.62 -24.89
N ARG A 676 3.47 5.70 -25.78
CA ARG A 676 4.00 4.37 -25.38
C ARG A 676 5.34 4.47 -24.65
N ALA A 677 6.24 5.32 -25.12
CA ALA A 677 7.51 5.55 -24.45
C ALA A 677 7.32 6.15 -23.05
N PHE A 678 6.41 7.12 -22.91
CA PHE A 678 6.09 7.72 -21.61
C PHE A 678 5.48 6.70 -20.64
N LEU A 679 4.59 5.83 -21.13
CA LEU A 679 3.99 4.78 -20.31
C LEU A 679 5.06 3.87 -19.69
N ARG A 680 6.11 3.52 -20.46
CA ARG A 680 7.22 2.66 -20.00
C ARG A 680 8.26 3.40 -19.17
N ALA A 681 8.54 4.66 -19.48
CA ALA A 681 9.56 5.47 -18.78
C ALA A 681 9.07 5.99 -17.42
N THR A 682 7.75 6.24 -17.27
CA THR A 682 7.18 6.88 -16.08
C THR A 682 7.43 6.09 -14.79
N PRO A 683 7.22 4.77 -14.71
CA PRO A 683 7.49 4.03 -13.47
C PRO A 683 8.98 3.98 -13.11
N ILE A 684 9.88 3.98 -14.08
CA ILE A 684 11.34 4.07 -13.81
C ILE A 684 11.68 5.44 -13.19
N LEU A 685 11.07 6.52 -13.68
CA LEU A 685 11.17 7.84 -13.05
C LEU A 685 10.61 7.84 -11.62
N CYS A 686 9.48 7.16 -11.41
CA CYS A 686 8.89 7.02 -10.08
C CYS A 686 9.84 6.27 -9.14
N ALA A 687 10.54 5.23 -9.61
CA ALA A 687 11.54 4.51 -8.82
C ALA A 687 12.68 5.44 -8.39
N GLN A 688 13.15 6.32 -9.27
CA GLN A 688 14.13 7.36 -8.90
C GLN A 688 13.60 8.31 -7.81
N MET A 689 12.33 8.70 -7.87
CA MET A 689 11.70 9.51 -6.81
C MET A 689 11.60 8.74 -5.48
N VAL A 690 11.24 7.46 -5.53
CA VAL A 690 11.16 6.56 -4.37
C VAL A 690 12.52 6.47 -3.68
N GLY A 691 13.60 6.30 -4.46
CA GLY A 691 14.96 6.27 -3.94
C GLY A 691 15.35 7.53 -3.19
N GLY A 692 15.01 8.69 -3.76
CA GLY A 692 15.23 9.98 -3.10
C GLY A 692 14.42 10.14 -1.83
N ALA A 693 13.15 9.75 -1.85
CA ALA A 693 12.27 9.80 -0.68
C ALA A 693 12.76 8.85 0.44
N GLN A 694 13.23 7.65 0.06
CA GLN A 694 13.81 6.66 0.97
C GLN A 694 15.07 7.19 1.67
N ALA A 695 15.98 7.82 0.92
CA ALA A 695 17.18 8.42 1.51
C ALA A 695 16.82 9.53 2.52
N VAL A 696 15.83 10.37 2.19
CA VAL A 696 15.34 11.43 3.07
C VAL A 696 14.71 10.85 4.35
N TYR A 697 13.95 9.76 4.26
CA TYR A 697 13.43 9.04 5.42
C TYR A 697 14.56 8.51 6.31
N GLU A 698 15.55 7.83 5.73
CA GLU A 698 16.67 7.27 6.48
C GLU A 698 17.51 8.35 7.17
N MET A 699 17.82 9.44 6.47
CA MET A 699 18.47 10.63 7.03
C MET A 699 17.69 11.16 8.25
N SER A 700 16.36 11.25 8.13
CA SER A 700 15.49 11.75 9.20
C SER A 700 15.44 10.81 10.40
N VAL A 701 15.36 9.49 10.18
CA VAL A 701 15.40 8.48 11.24
C VAL A 701 16.75 8.56 11.97
N GLU A 702 17.85 8.58 11.24
CA GLU A 702 19.20 8.66 11.80
C GLU A 702 19.41 9.95 12.60
N TYR A 703 19.02 11.09 12.04
CA TYR A 703 19.09 12.39 12.71
C TYR A 703 18.25 12.40 13.98
N SER A 704 17.02 11.87 13.94
CA SER A 704 16.12 11.85 15.09
C SER A 704 16.67 11.05 16.28
N ARG A 705 17.47 10.01 16.00
CA ARG A 705 18.11 9.15 17.01
C ARG A 705 19.35 9.81 17.64
N ARG A 706 20.08 10.65 16.89
CA ARG A 706 21.33 11.27 17.35
C ARG A 706 21.16 12.68 17.90
N ARG A 707 20.28 13.49 17.31
CA ARG A 707 20.08 14.89 17.70
C ARG A 707 19.42 14.96 19.06
N ARG A 708 20.02 15.72 19.98
CA ARG A 708 19.50 15.93 21.34
C ARG A 708 18.93 17.34 21.53
N GLN A 709 17.73 17.41 22.10
CA GLN A 709 17.11 18.62 22.66
C GLN A 709 16.39 18.25 23.94
N PHE A 710 16.33 19.19 24.89
CA PHE A 710 15.76 18.97 26.21
C PHE A 710 16.28 17.67 26.86
N SER A 711 17.60 17.46 26.78
CA SER A 711 18.35 16.34 27.36
C SER A 711 18.06 14.93 26.80
N GLN A 712 17.27 14.79 25.73
CA GLN A 712 16.98 13.49 25.12
C GLN A 712 17.05 13.52 23.58
N PRO A 713 17.20 12.37 22.91
CA PRO A 713 17.05 12.28 21.46
C PRO A 713 15.68 12.82 21.01
N ILE A 714 15.64 13.58 19.92
CA ILE A 714 14.39 14.20 19.45
C ILE A 714 13.36 13.16 19.00
N GLY A 715 13.80 11.96 18.58
CA GLY A 715 12.91 10.85 18.25
C GLY A 715 12.10 10.29 19.44
N ARG A 716 12.29 10.79 20.67
CA ARG A 716 11.43 10.47 21.82
C ARG A 716 10.18 11.36 21.92
N PHE A 717 10.12 12.47 21.19
CA PHE A 717 8.96 13.34 21.17
C PHE A 717 7.94 12.84 20.13
N GLN A 718 6.69 12.64 20.55
CA GLN A 718 5.62 12.12 19.68
C GLN A 718 5.43 12.94 18.40
N HIS A 719 5.60 14.27 18.47
CA HIS A 719 5.48 15.12 17.29
C HIS A 719 6.55 14.82 16.22
N VAL A 720 7.80 14.57 16.64
CA VAL A 720 8.88 14.16 15.73
C VAL A 720 8.62 12.75 15.19
N GLN A 721 8.15 11.83 16.05
CA GLN A 721 7.74 10.49 15.62
C GLN A 721 6.65 10.56 14.55
N ASN A 722 5.66 11.46 14.70
CA ASN A 722 4.62 11.65 13.71
C ASN A 722 5.19 12.08 12.35
N HIS A 723 6.17 13.00 12.29
CA HIS A 723 6.80 13.37 11.02
C HIS A 723 7.53 12.19 10.35
N ILE A 724 8.19 11.34 11.14
CA ILE A 724 8.83 10.11 10.66
C ILE A 724 7.78 9.10 10.14
N VAL A 725 6.63 8.99 10.81
CA VAL A 725 5.50 8.15 10.36
C VAL A 725 4.92 8.68 9.04
N GLN A 726 4.72 9.99 8.91
CA GLN A 726 4.26 10.57 7.65
C GLN A 726 5.25 10.30 6.51
N LEU A 727 6.54 10.52 6.75
CA LEU A 727 7.61 10.20 5.81
C LEU A 727 7.50 8.79 5.24
N VAL A 728 7.44 7.78 6.10
CA VAL A 728 7.44 6.38 5.66
C VAL A 728 6.13 6.00 4.95
N ASN A 729 4.99 6.57 5.33
CA ASN A 729 3.72 6.37 4.61
C ASN A 729 3.81 6.83 3.16
N TYR A 730 4.40 8.00 2.91
CA TYR A 730 4.58 8.52 1.55
C TYR A 730 5.60 7.72 0.75
N VAL A 731 6.72 7.32 1.38
CA VAL A 731 7.76 6.51 0.73
C VAL A 731 7.22 5.15 0.31
N ASP A 732 6.56 4.43 1.21
CA ASP A 732 6.04 3.10 0.91
C ASP A 732 4.88 3.16 -0.09
N GLY A 733 3.99 4.15 0.04
CA GLY A 733 2.89 4.33 -0.92
C GLY A 733 3.41 4.58 -2.34
N ALA A 734 4.46 5.39 -2.48
CA ALA A 734 5.15 5.59 -3.75
C ALA A 734 5.86 4.32 -4.25
N ARG A 735 6.55 3.59 -3.36
CA ARG A 735 7.28 2.36 -3.70
C ARG A 735 6.35 1.30 -4.26
N TRP A 736 5.33 0.90 -3.50
CA TRP A 736 4.50 -0.24 -3.89
C TRP A 736 3.66 0.03 -5.13
N THR A 737 3.14 1.25 -5.30
CA THR A 737 2.43 1.62 -6.54
C THR A 737 3.37 1.63 -7.75
N THR A 738 4.63 2.05 -7.57
CA THR A 738 5.66 2.02 -8.62
C THR A 738 6.01 0.60 -9.05
N PHE A 739 6.30 -0.29 -8.10
CA PHE A 739 6.68 -1.67 -8.41
C PHE A 739 5.51 -2.49 -8.97
N GLU A 740 4.27 -2.23 -8.55
CA GLU A 740 3.11 -2.84 -9.21
C GLU A 740 2.99 -2.40 -10.67
N ALA A 741 3.19 -1.10 -10.95
CA ALA A 741 3.13 -0.60 -12.32
C ALA A 741 4.21 -1.22 -13.22
N LEU A 742 5.43 -1.40 -12.70
CA LEU A 742 6.54 -2.04 -13.39
C LEU A 742 6.21 -3.51 -13.70
N TRP A 743 5.78 -4.27 -12.70
CA TRP A 743 5.36 -5.66 -12.85
C TRP A 743 4.24 -5.80 -13.91
N LYS A 744 3.20 -4.97 -13.84
CA LYS A 744 2.11 -5.01 -14.83
C LYS A 744 2.60 -4.74 -16.25
N LEU A 745 3.58 -3.85 -16.44
CA LEU A 745 4.14 -3.57 -17.76
C LEU A 745 5.04 -4.70 -18.27
N ASP A 746 5.94 -5.23 -17.42
CA ASP A 746 6.87 -6.29 -17.79
C ASP A 746 6.13 -7.60 -18.16
N GLU A 747 5.06 -7.92 -17.42
CA GLU A 747 4.21 -9.10 -17.66
C GLU A 747 3.04 -8.84 -18.63
N ALA A 748 2.96 -7.64 -19.22
CA ALA A 748 1.88 -7.21 -20.12
C ALA A 748 0.47 -7.45 -19.55
N ARG A 749 0.30 -7.20 -18.25
CA ARG A 749 -0.97 -7.33 -17.54
C ARG A 749 -1.96 -6.25 -18.00
N PRO A 750 -3.28 -6.55 -17.97
CA PRO A 750 -4.30 -5.56 -18.31
C PRO A 750 -4.23 -4.35 -17.37
N ASN A 751 -4.73 -3.21 -17.86
CA ASN A 751 -4.86 -1.97 -17.08
C ASN A 751 -3.53 -1.43 -16.50
N ALA A 752 -2.36 -1.83 -17.03
CA ALA A 752 -1.07 -1.34 -16.57
C ALA A 752 -0.99 0.20 -16.57
N GLU A 753 -1.65 0.87 -17.52
CA GLU A 753 -1.74 2.33 -17.57
C GLU A 753 -2.38 2.99 -16.34
N ILE A 754 -3.34 2.33 -15.70
CA ILE A 754 -3.93 2.80 -14.44
C ILE A 754 -2.85 2.80 -13.36
N SER A 755 -2.12 1.68 -13.19
CA SER A 755 -1.04 1.59 -12.21
C SER A 755 0.10 2.58 -12.51
N VAL A 756 0.43 2.85 -13.79
CA VAL A 756 1.43 3.87 -14.16
C VAL A 756 1.02 5.27 -13.73
N HIS A 757 -0.23 5.67 -14.00
CA HIS A 757 -0.70 6.99 -13.58
C HIS A 757 -0.83 7.09 -12.06
N LEU A 758 -1.28 6.03 -11.37
CA LEU A 758 -1.31 5.94 -9.91
C LEU A 758 0.09 6.10 -9.30
N ALA A 759 1.07 5.33 -9.79
CA ALA A 759 2.46 5.40 -9.35
C ALA A 759 3.01 6.83 -9.45
N LYS A 760 2.77 7.52 -10.58
CA LYS A 760 3.26 8.89 -10.75
C LYS A 760 2.60 9.90 -9.82
N VAL A 761 1.31 9.75 -9.52
CA VAL A 761 0.62 10.56 -8.49
C VAL A 761 1.31 10.35 -7.14
N CYS A 762 1.41 9.09 -6.70
CA CYS A 762 1.97 8.74 -5.39
C CYS A 762 3.45 9.13 -5.25
N ALA A 763 4.28 8.88 -6.27
CA ALA A 763 5.71 9.19 -6.22
C ALA A 763 6.01 10.69 -6.23
N SER A 764 5.29 11.47 -7.06
CA SER A 764 5.50 12.92 -7.14
C SER A 764 5.09 13.62 -5.85
N GLU A 765 3.89 13.33 -5.35
CA GLU A 765 3.39 13.91 -4.11
C GLU A 765 4.17 13.38 -2.90
N GLY A 766 4.44 12.07 -2.89
CA GLY A 766 5.16 11.41 -1.82
C GLY A 766 6.57 11.94 -1.63
N TYR A 767 7.32 12.16 -2.72
CA TYR A 767 8.68 12.72 -2.60
C TYR A 767 8.65 14.19 -2.13
N VAL A 768 7.66 14.96 -2.58
CA VAL A 768 7.45 16.34 -2.12
C VAL A 768 7.13 16.38 -0.63
N GLN A 769 6.22 15.53 -0.15
CA GLN A 769 5.84 15.50 1.26
C GLN A 769 6.94 14.92 2.13
N ALA A 770 7.65 13.89 1.67
CA ALA A 770 8.80 13.35 2.38
C ALA A 770 9.84 14.45 2.67
N THR A 771 10.19 15.25 1.66
CA THR A 771 11.12 16.36 1.88
C THR A 771 10.57 17.43 2.82
N ASN A 772 9.28 17.74 2.79
CA ASN A 772 8.64 18.68 3.72
C ASN A 772 8.77 18.22 5.18
N TYR A 773 8.32 17.00 5.49
CA TYR A 773 8.40 16.45 6.85
C TYR A 773 9.84 16.28 7.31
N ALA A 774 10.77 15.96 6.41
CA ALA A 774 12.18 15.91 6.74
C ALA A 774 12.73 17.29 7.15
N HIS A 775 12.33 18.38 6.48
CA HIS A 775 12.71 19.73 6.93
C HIS A 775 12.13 20.07 8.30
N GLU A 776 10.94 19.56 8.65
CA GLU A 776 10.38 19.73 10.00
C GLU A 776 11.17 18.95 11.06
N VAL A 777 11.70 17.76 10.71
CA VAL A 777 12.57 16.97 11.60
C VAL A 777 13.95 17.63 11.79
N HIS A 778 14.54 18.15 10.72
CA HIS A 778 15.91 18.69 10.72
C HIS A 778 15.97 20.17 11.12
N ALA A 779 14.90 20.94 10.91
CA ALA A 779 14.84 22.37 11.11
C ALA A 779 16.02 23.10 10.41
N GLY A 780 16.73 23.98 11.13
CA GLY A 780 17.75 24.86 10.55
C GLY A 780 18.92 24.17 9.83
N ILE A 781 19.28 22.92 10.17
CA ILE A 781 20.34 22.20 9.43
C ILE A 781 19.84 21.69 8.07
N GLY A 782 18.54 21.43 7.95
CA GLY A 782 17.93 20.91 6.73
C GLY A 782 18.06 21.84 5.53
N VAL A 783 18.13 23.15 5.78
CA VAL A 783 18.28 24.17 4.73
C VAL A 783 19.73 24.45 4.33
N MET A 784 20.72 23.83 4.99
CA MET A 784 22.14 23.97 4.63
C MET A 784 22.44 23.08 3.42
N ARG A 785 23.05 23.66 2.38
CA ARG A 785 23.34 22.92 1.13
C ARG A 785 24.38 21.82 1.35
N GLU A 786 25.36 22.10 2.18
CA GLU A 786 26.44 21.18 2.55
C GLU A 786 25.93 19.98 3.36
N TYR A 787 24.75 20.11 4.00
CA TYR A 787 24.13 19.02 4.74
C TYR A 787 23.56 17.93 3.82
N GLY A 788 23.08 18.29 2.63
CA GLY A 788 22.62 17.35 1.60
C GLY A 788 21.10 17.27 1.42
N LEU A 789 20.29 17.68 2.40
CA LEU A 789 18.82 17.56 2.31
C LEU A 789 18.23 18.45 1.20
N THR A 790 18.87 19.59 0.91
CA THR A 790 18.37 20.53 -0.11
C THR A 790 18.42 19.97 -1.54
N GLN A 791 19.30 19.01 -1.81
CA GLN A 791 19.49 18.37 -3.11
C GLN A 791 18.28 17.49 -3.41
N TYR A 792 17.89 16.65 -2.45
CA TYR A 792 16.63 15.90 -2.51
C TYR A 792 15.42 16.83 -2.63
N THR A 793 15.44 17.97 -1.93
CA THR A 793 14.34 18.95 -2.03
C THR A 793 14.23 19.52 -3.44
N ARG A 794 15.35 19.94 -4.06
CA ARG A 794 15.36 20.40 -5.45
C ARG A 794 14.91 19.30 -6.41
N ALA A 795 15.47 18.09 -6.29
CA ALA A 795 15.07 16.95 -7.10
C ALA A 795 13.57 16.65 -6.98
N SER A 796 13.01 16.66 -5.77
CA SER A 796 11.58 16.43 -5.58
C SER A 796 10.71 17.45 -6.31
N ARG A 797 11.14 18.73 -6.40
CA ARG A 797 10.37 19.78 -7.09
C ARG A 797 10.54 19.75 -8.60
N SER A 798 11.74 19.45 -9.08
CA SER A 798 12.02 19.26 -10.50
C SER A 798 11.26 18.06 -11.07
N LEU A 799 11.39 16.90 -10.41
CA LEU A 799 10.79 15.66 -10.89
C LEU A 799 9.26 15.65 -10.73
N TYR A 800 8.69 16.44 -9.81
CA TYR A 800 7.24 16.57 -9.61
C TYR A 800 6.47 16.79 -10.93
N HIS A 801 7.03 17.63 -11.81
CA HIS A 801 6.43 17.96 -13.11
C HIS A 801 6.94 17.10 -14.27
N ALA A 802 8.01 16.32 -14.08
CA ALA A 802 8.60 15.52 -15.14
C ALA A 802 7.61 14.45 -15.63
N LEU A 803 7.42 14.37 -16.95
CA LEU A 803 6.45 13.50 -17.64
C LEU A 803 4.97 13.66 -17.23
N GLY A 804 4.62 14.72 -16.50
CA GLY A 804 3.25 14.94 -16.02
C GLY A 804 3.21 15.31 -14.55
N ASP A 805 2.46 16.34 -14.21
CA ASP A 805 2.15 16.64 -12.80
C ASP A 805 1.03 15.73 -12.25
N PRO A 806 0.89 15.62 -10.92
CA PRO A 806 -0.12 14.73 -10.33
C PRO A 806 -1.54 15.02 -10.78
N GLN A 807 -1.89 16.28 -11.03
CA GLN A 807 -3.24 16.63 -11.48
C GLN A 807 -3.51 16.13 -12.91
N TRP A 808 -2.50 16.18 -13.77
CA TRP A 808 -2.56 15.63 -15.12
C TRP A 808 -2.70 14.10 -15.09
N HIS A 809 -1.95 13.40 -14.24
CA HIS A 809 -2.10 11.96 -14.05
C HIS A 809 -3.46 11.58 -13.45
N ARG A 810 -3.99 12.36 -12.49
CA ARG A 810 -5.36 12.17 -11.95
C ARG A 810 -6.43 12.33 -13.03
N ARG A 811 -6.31 13.34 -13.91
CA ARG A 811 -7.24 13.50 -15.05
C ARG A 811 -7.17 12.33 -16.04
N ARG A 812 -6.00 11.70 -16.20
CA ARG A 812 -5.85 10.49 -17.01
C ARG A 812 -6.49 9.29 -16.32
N LEU A 813 -6.23 9.07 -15.03
CA LEU A 813 -6.91 8.05 -14.21
C LEU A 813 -8.43 8.20 -14.32
N GLY A 814 -8.96 9.40 -14.14
CA GLY A 814 -10.40 9.65 -14.23
C GLY A 814 -11.03 9.34 -15.59
N LYS A 815 -10.24 9.23 -16.67
CA LYS A 815 -10.71 8.76 -17.99
C LYS A 815 -10.61 7.24 -18.17
N LEU A 816 -9.75 6.59 -17.39
CA LEU A 816 -9.47 5.16 -17.46
C LEU A 816 -10.31 4.35 -16.47
N LEU A 817 -10.72 4.98 -15.36
CA LEU A 817 -11.64 4.37 -14.40
C LEU A 817 -13.04 4.21 -15.01
N PRO A 818 -13.81 3.19 -14.61
CA PRO A 818 -15.13 2.93 -15.15
C PRO A 818 -16.03 4.17 -15.11
N GLN A 819 -16.64 4.50 -16.25
CA GLN A 819 -17.57 5.62 -16.39
C GLN A 819 -19.03 5.16 -16.52
N THR A 820 -19.25 3.86 -16.74
CA THR A 820 -20.58 3.26 -16.93
C THR A 820 -20.70 1.94 -16.15
N ALA A 821 -21.93 1.49 -15.92
CA ALA A 821 -22.19 0.26 -15.17
C ALA A 821 -21.77 -1.03 -15.92
N ASP A 822 -21.55 -0.94 -17.24
CA ASP A 822 -21.15 -2.07 -18.08
C ASP A 822 -19.61 -2.22 -18.17
N GLU A 823 -18.86 -1.24 -17.67
CA GLU A 823 -17.39 -1.29 -17.63
C GLU A 823 -16.92 -2.12 -16.44
N ALA A 824 -16.04 -3.09 -16.71
CA ALA A 824 -15.45 -3.90 -15.66
C ALA A 824 -14.61 -3.03 -14.72
N ILE A 825 -14.78 -3.25 -13.41
CA ILE A 825 -13.92 -2.62 -12.41
C ILE A 825 -12.50 -3.16 -12.63
N PRO A 826 -11.49 -2.29 -12.78
CA PRO A 826 -10.11 -2.72 -12.94
C PRO A 826 -9.72 -3.61 -11.76
N ALA A 827 -9.40 -4.87 -12.06
CA ALA A 827 -8.88 -5.82 -11.07
C ALA A 827 -7.43 -5.49 -10.67
#